data_AF-A0A3T1B2R7-F1
#
_entry.id   AF-A0A3T1B2R7-F1
#
_cell.length_a   1.000
_cell.length_b   1.000
_cell.length_c   1.000
_cell.angle_alpha   90.00
_cell.angle_beta   90.00
_cell.angle_gamma   90.00
#
_symmetry.space_group_name_H-M   'P 1'
#
loop_
_entity.id
_entity.type
_entity.pdbx_description
1 polymer ?
#
loop_
_entity_poly.entity_id
_entity_poly.type
_entity_poly.pdbx_seq_one_letter_code
_entity_poly.pdbx_strand_id
1 'polypeptide(L)'
;MPEYLSPGVFIEEIDAGPRPIAGVSTSTAGMVGVTRRGPEDGKPRLVTSYLEFQRTFGGLLPEPSATTAARLGDAEEGGKWWAFPLAVRGFFENGGQRLYVKRVVSAEGTRATVKTGRGLRSEITQDAAPDAATIEVRHLLGFTGIGQTVAIRRGDTDAELVAEATVQSYEQGARTRVTLAAAVGTGLSAARGDYIVPASPVAAADTVTFAASSRGGWGQRVQVLVRPVAGEQLPLLPDSAAGDFFVTRLTKDVTAAAHDVFVPKADVAGVGAQEDFWVLIRGDVFQARKDAESGDDVKLTITDLPADPRWKADDPVRRVRFANEPGATALRVGGAGRLYPDALLQFDDGEKLLIRRVTQIDGDVVTVDAPLAARYFDNQRVYLVEAEAAARFTDEDGDVTDETFANLHWNATEAVGLVRTVAGRSELVTASVTAGTTLAGGSDDAGFWFAGGDAGWTSLGADGLDGFDELKVSDFVGGEDPETGLTTGIAALESIDEIAICAVPGIWSGTVQQSLIGQCEDLKDRFAVLDPRDGLTVDGIRDFRAPYDTKYAAMYYPWVVVNHPITGLPYTVPPAGHIAGVYARTDVERGVHKAPANAIVRGINLRDGLATDLTRRHQDMLNPKGINALRFFPGMGNRVWGARTLSSDSAWRYVNVRRLFIFLEESIEEGTQWVVFEPNAEPLWALVKQTVENFLDTVWRSGALAGTTPDEAYFVACDRTTMTESDQQNGRLVCVIGVAPVFPAEFVIFRIQQKTRETQPA
;
A
#
# COMPACT_ATOMS: atom_id res chain seq x y z
N MET A 1 46.98 7.52 34.15
CA MET A 1 47.32 7.06 32.78
C MET A 1 48.40 6.03 32.91
N PRO A 2 48.30 4.87 32.24
CA PRO A 2 49.38 3.90 32.21
C PRO A 2 50.60 4.51 31.51
N GLU A 3 51.79 4.15 31.97
CA GLU A 3 53.06 4.66 31.47
C GLU A 3 53.70 3.59 30.59
N TYR A 4 53.73 3.80 29.27
CA TYR A 4 54.29 2.83 28.32
C TYR A 4 55.80 3.07 28.17
N LEU A 5 56.60 2.09 28.60
CA LEU A 5 58.06 2.21 28.70
C LEU A 5 58.82 1.67 27.47
N SER A 6 58.13 1.25 26.41
CA SER A 6 58.76 0.69 25.20
C SER A 6 57.90 0.87 23.94
N PRO A 7 58.49 1.09 22.74
CA PRO A 7 57.72 1.24 21.50
C PRO A 7 57.04 -0.07 21.06
N GLY A 8 55.73 -0.03 20.78
CA GLY A 8 54.92 -1.18 20.32
C GLY A 8 53.48 -0.77 19.96
N VAL A 9 52.69 -1.72 19.43
CA VAL A 9 51.23 -1.56 19.27
C VAL A 9 50.57 -2.06 20.54
N PHE A 10 49.84 -1.17 21.23
CA PHE A 10 49.09 -1.49 22.44
C PHE A 10 47.60 -1.46 22.12
N ILE A 11 46.88 -2.51 22.51
CA ILE A 11 45.42 -2.57 22.43
C ILE A 11 44.92 -2.29 23.84
N GLU A 12 44.20 -1.20 24.02
CA GLU A 12 43.44 -0.91 25.23
C GLU A 12 41.97 -1.17 24.96
N GLU A 13 41.41 -2.10 25.73
CA GLU A 13 39.97 -2.30 25.77
C GLU A 13 39.40 -1.25 26.72
N ILE A 14 38.84 -0.19 26.13
CA ILE A 14 38.10 0.82 26.88
C ILE A 14 36.69 0.27 26.99
N ASP A 15 36.29 -0.20 28.18
CA ASP A 15 34.88 -0.46 28.45
C ASP A 15 34.12 0.84 28.20
N ALA A 16 33.30 0.85 27.14
CA ALA A 16 32.35 1.92 26.94
C ALA A 16 31.52 1.99 28.22
N GLY A 17 31.55 3.12 28.92
CA GLY A 17 30.78 3.31 30.13
C GLY A 17 29.30 2.94 29.95
N PRO A 18 28.53 2.82 31.05
CA PRO A 18 27.15 2.33 31.00
C PRO A 18 26.35 3.00 29.89
N ARG A 19 25.63 2.19 29.10
CA ARG A 19 24.73 2.71 28.06
C ARG A 19 23.69 3.61 28.73
N PRO A 20 23.60 4.90 28.37
CA PRO A 20 22.63 5.78 28.99
C PRO A 20 21.21 5.32 28.65
N ILE A 21 20.32 5.34 29.65
CA ILE A 21 18.90 5.08 29.44
C ILE A 21 18.30 6.27 28.69
N ALA A 22 17.68 5.99 27.55
CA ALA A 22 16.89 6.97 26.82
C ALA A 22 15.44 6.95 27.33
N GLY A 23 14.80 8.11 27.37
CA GLY A 23 13.39 8.19 27.70
C GLY A 23 12.52 7.70 26.54
N VAL A 24 11.54 6.84 26.82
CA VAL A 24 10.58 6.38 25.82
C VAL A 24 9.60 7.48 25.38
N SER A 25 8.98 7.30 24.21
CA SER A 25 7.95 8.22 23.74
C SER A 25 6.67 8.10 24.57
N THR A 26 6.21 9.21 25.14
CA THR A 26 4.91 9.26 25.85
C THR A 26 3.79 9.88 25.00
N SER A 27 4.09 10.29 23.77
CA SER A 27 3.20 11.07 22.89
C SER A 27 2.56 10.27 21.77
N THR A 28 2.97 9.01 21.59
CA THR A 28 2.41 8.09 20.59
C THR A 28 1.06 7.58 21.05
N ALA A 29 0.04 7.70 20.20
CA ALA A 29 -1.30 7.21 20.48
C ALA A 29 -1.65 5.97 19.65
N GLY A 30 -2.51 5.12 20.19
CA GLY A 30 -3.17 4.00 19.53
C GLY A 30 -4.69 4.21 19.59
N MET A 31 -5.35 4.15 18.44
CA MET A 31 -6.80 4.29 18.36
C MET A 31 -7.45 3.17 17.56
N VAL A 32 -8.57 2.69 18.08
CA VAL A 32 -9.40 1.66 17.46
C VAL A 32 -10.70 2.31 17.01
N GLY A 33 -11.13 2.03 15.78
CA GLY A 33 -12.40 2.56 15.29
C GLY A 33 -12.74 2.13 13.87
N VAL A 34 -13.97 2.41 13.47
CA VAL A 34 -14.48 2.08 12.14
C VAL A 34 -13.93 3.08 11.13
N THR A 35 -13.52 2.59 9.95
CA THR A 35 -13.07 3.41 8.82
C THR A 35 -13.63 2.88 7.51
N ARG A 36 -13.66 3.74 6.48
CA ARG A 36 -14.29 3.44 5.17
C ARG A 36 -13.55 2.33 4.41
N ARG A 37 -12.22 2.33 4.49
CA ARG A 37 -11.34 1.32 3.89
C ARG A 37 -10.07 1.16 4.71
N GLY A 38 -9.13 0.39 4.21
CA GLY A 38 -7.78 0.29 4.72
C GLY A 38 -7.50 -1.05 5.38
N PRO A 39 -6.26 -1.26 5.84
CA PRO A 39 -5.80 -2.54 6.39
C PRO A 39 -6.71 -3.04 7.51
N GLU A 40 -7.15 -4.28 7.39
CA GLU A 40 -8.08 -4.93 8.32
C GLU A 40 -7.31 -5.88 9.24
N ASP A 41 -6.30 -6.50 8.67
CA ASP A 41 -5.53 -7.60 9.19
C ASP A 41 -4.14 -7.13 9.67
N GLY A 42 -3.58 -7.85 10.64
CA GLY A 42 -2.26 -7.56 11.19
C GLY A 42 -2.19 -6.35 12.12
N LYS A 43 -0.99 -5.79 12.22
CA LYS A 43 -0.65 -4.74 13.19
C LYS A 43 -1.37 -3.42 12.88
N PRO A 44 -1.69 -2.60 13.91
CA PRO A 44 -2.16 -1.24 13.70
C PRO A 44 -1.25 -0.45 12.75
N ARG A 45 -1.84 0.37 11.88
CA ARG A 45 -1.08 1.16 10.91
C ARG A 45 -0.72 2.51 11.50
N LEU A 46 0.57 2.86 11.50
CA LEU A 46 1.02 4.20 11.84
C LEU A 46 0.60 5.20 10.76
N VAL A 47 0.03 6.31 11.19
CA VAL A 47 -0.21 7.52 10.40
C VAL A 47 0.33 8.74 11.16
N THR A 48 0.90 9.68 10.41
CA THR A 48 1.59 10.86 10.95
C THR A 48 0.87 12.17 10.63
N SER A 49 -0.20 12.12 9.86
CA SER A 49 -1.08 13.26 9.59
C SER A 49 -2.50 12.81 9.32
N TYR A 50 -3.45 13.76 9.42
CA TYR A 50 -4.84 13.48 9.05
C TYR A 50 -4.99 13.18 7.55
N LEU A 51 -4.18 13.81 6.68
CA LEU A 51 -4.20 13.53 5.24
C LEU A 51 -3.73 12.10 4.94
N GLU A 52 -2.71 11.62 5.65
CA GLU A 52 -2.26 10.23 5.54
C GLU A 52 -3.34 9.27 6.02
N PHE A 53 -4.00 9.56 7.15
CA PHE A 53 -5.18 8.82 7.60
C PHE A 53 -6.26 8.75 6.51
N GLN A 54 -6.61 9.88 5.88
CA GLN A 54 -7.63 9.91 4.83
C GLN A 54 -7.24 9.07 3.61
N ARG A 55 -5.97 9.09 3.20
CA ARG A 55 -5.46 8.29 2.08
C ARG A 55 -5.58 6.79 2.38
N THR A 56 -5.11 6.36 3.55
CA THR A 56 -5.07 4.94 3.93
C THR A 56 -6.42 4.38 4.34
N PHE A 57 -7.16 5.09 5.19
CA PHE A 57 -8.38 4.59 5.83
C PHE A 57 -9.69 5.14 5.23
N GLY A 58 -9.56 6.10 4.31
CA GLY A 58 -10.67 6.88 3.79
C GLY A 58 -11.02 8.07 4.69
N GLY A 59 -11.90 8.93 4.17
CA GLY A 59 -12.34 10.15 4.83
C GLY A 59 -13.42 9.95 5.89
N LEU A 60 -14.37 10.88 5.92
CA LEU A 60 -15.50 10.83 6.85
C LEU A 60 -16.39 9.60 6.56
N LEU A 61 -17.03 9.08 7.61
CA LEU A 61 -18.01 8.02 7.47
C LEU A 61 -19.40 8.60 7.29
N PRO A 62 -20.26 7.96 6.47
CA PRO A 62 -21.67 8.32 6.44
C PRO A 62 -22.31 8.02 7.80
N GLU A 63 -23.35 8.80 8.14
CA GLU A 63 -24.20 8.46 9.27
C GLU A 63 -24.98 7.17 8.95
N PRO A 64 -25.05 6.19 9.87
CA PRO A 64 -25.73 4.93 9.59
C PRO A 64 -27.25 5.11 9.48
N SER A 65 -27.92 4.04 9.03
CA SER A 65 -29.39 4.00 8.99
C SER A 65 -30.00 4.32 10.36
N ALA A 66 -31.21 4.88 10.40
CA ALA A 66 -31.88 5.23 11.66
C ALA A 66 -32.03 4.02 12.61
N THR A 67 -32.23 2.83 12.05
CA THR A 67 -32.28 1.56 12.80
C THR A 67 -30.95 1.27 13.48
N THR A 68 -29.84 1.41 12.76
CA THR A 68 -28.49 1.15 13.27
C THR A 68 -28.04 2.23 14.25
N ALA A 69 -28.35 3.49 13.97
CA ALA A 69 -28.14 4.58 14.89
C ALA A 69 -28.92 4.38 16.21
N ALA A 70 -30.13 3.81 16.17
CA ALA A 70 -30.90 3.50 17.37
C ALA A 70 -30.33 2.30 18.13
N ARG A 71 -29.95 1.21 17.45
CA ARG A 71 -29.35 0.01 18.07
C ARG A 71 -28.02 0.33 18.75
N LEU A 72 -27.15 1.07 18.06
CA LEU A 72 -25.85 1.47 18.58
C LEU A 72 -25.94 2.75 19.41
N GLY A 73 -27.10 3.39 19.50
CA GLY A 73 -27.40 4.46 20.44
C GLY A 73 -27.77 3.96 21.84
N ASP A 74 -27.67 2.64 22.08
CA ASP A 74 -27.93 1.99 23.36
C ASP A 74 -27.20 2.69 24.51
N ALA A 75 -27.86 2.79 25.67
CA ALA A 75 -27.34 3.58 26.78
C ALA A 75 -26.10 2.98 27.44
N GLU A 76 -25.96 1.65 27.41
CA GLU A 76 -24.96 0.89 28.17
C GLU A 76 -23.87 0.31 27.26
N GLU A 77 -24.25 -0.15 26.06
CA GLU A 77 -23.38 -0.91 25.14
C GLU A 77 -23.28 -0.25 23.74
N GLY A 78 -23.53 1.06 23.66
CA GLY A 78 -23.57 1.82 22.42
C GLY A 78 -22.29 2.58 22.01
N GLY A 79 -22.38 3.27 20.87
CA GLY A 79 -21.35 4.15 20.33
C GLY A 79 -21.79 4.94 19.09
N LYS A 80 -21.19 6.13 18.91
CA LYS A 80 -21.22 6.95 17.69
C LYS A 80 -19.95 6.71 16.86
N TRP A 81 -19.74 5.46 16.46
CA TRP A 81 -18.50 5.00 15.80
C TRP A 81 -18.14 5.78 14.52
N TRP A 82 -19.13 6.29 13.80
CA TRP A 82 -18.91 7.07 12.56
C TRP A 82 -18.26 8.44 12.82
N ALA A 83 -18.19 8.88 14.08
CA ALA A 83 -17.45 10.08 14.47
C ALA A 83 -15.94 9.83 14.62
N PHE A 84 -15.47 8.58 14.50
CA PHE A 84 -14.06 8.22 14.66
C PHE A 84 -13.10 9.03 13.76
N PRO A 85 -13.35 9.22 12.44
CA PRO A 85 -12.50 10.07 11.61
C PRO A 85 -12.36 11.51 12.11
N LEU A 86 -13.42 12.07 12.73
CA LEU A 86 -13.38 13.42 13.31
C LEU A 86 -12.60 13.44 14.63
N ALA A 87 -12.63 12.36 15.41
CA ALA A 87 -11.78 12.23 16.59
C ALA A 87 -10.29 12.15 16.22
N VAL A 88 -9.95 11.40 15.16
CA VAL A 88 -8.59 11.33 14.60
C VAL A 88 -8.13 12.70 14.09
N ARG A 89 -9.01 13.45 13.40
CA ARG A 89 -8.73 14.84 13.03
C ARG A 89 -8.42 15.69 14.26
N GLY A 90 -9.24 15.58 15.30
CA GLY A 90 -9.06 16.27 16.57
C GLY A 90 -7.73 15.97 17.26
N PHE A 91 -7.22 14.73 17.16
CA PHE A 91 -5.89 14.35 17.64
C PHE A 91 -4.77 15.17 16.97
N PHE A 92 -4.75 15.19 15.64
CA PHE A 92 -3.73 15.91 14.88
C PHE A 92 -3.86 17.44 15.03
N GLU A 93 -5.07 17.99 15.03
CA GLU A 93 -5.29 19.42 15.25
C GLU A 93 -4.89 19.87 16.67
N ASN A 94 -4.89 18.94 17.62
CA ASN A 94 -4.39 19.19 18.97
C ASN A 94 -2.90 18.92 19.14
N GLY A 95 -2.14 18.67 18.07
CA GLY A 95 -0.67 18.57 18.12
C GLY A 95 -0.15 17.14 18.35
N GLY A 96 -1.02 16.13 18.24
CA GLY A 96 -0.58 14.75 18.09
C GLY A 96 0.19 14.55 16.77
N GLN A 97 1.22 13.70 16.80
CA GLN A 97 2.14 13.51 15.66
C GLN A 97 2.23 12.05 15.18
N ARG A 98 2.07 11.09 16.09
CA ARG A 98 2.18 9.65 15.81
C ARG A 98 0.92 8.95 16.30
N LEU A 99 0.14 8.41 15.37
CA LEU A 99 -1.08 7.68 15.69
C LEU A 99 -1.07 6.32 15.00
N TYR A 100 -1.11 5.26 15.78
CA TYR A 100 -1.44 3.92 15.30
C TYR A 100 -2.96 3.79 15.23
N VAL A 101 -3.47 3.39 14.06
CA VAL A 101 -4.90 3.16 13.84
C VAL A 101 -5.13 1.68 13.58
N LYS A 102 -6.03 1.07 14.34
CA LYS A 102 -6.60 -0.24 14.01
C LYS A 102 -8.03 -0.06 13.55
N ARG A 103 -8.28 -0.46 12.31
CA ARG A 103 -9.62 -0.46 11.71
C ARG A 103 -10.46 -1.57 12.33
N VAL A 104 -11.69 -1.23 12.68
CA VAL A 104 -12.76 -2.16 13.03
C VAL A 104 -13.65 -2.36 11.81
N VAL A 105 -13.92 -3.63 11.50
CA VAL A 105 -14.77 -4.05 10.38
C VAL A 105 -15.76 -5.07 10.90
N SER A 106 -17.00 -5.03 10.39
CA SER A 106 -18.00 -6.06 10.68
C SER A 106 -17.59 -7.40 10.07
N ALA A 107 -17.83 -8.49 10.80
CA ALA A 107 -17.61 -9.85 10.28
C ALA A 107 -18.42 -10.13 9.00
N GLU A 108 -19.58 -9.49 8.85
CA GLU A 108 -20.47 -9.58 7.68
C GLU A 108 -20.07 -8.62 6.54
N GLY A 109 -19.02 -7.81 6.72
CA GLY A 109 -18.46 -6.97 5.67
C GLY A 109 -17.81 -7.82 4.58
N THR A 110 -17.94 -7.41 3.32
CA THR A 110 -17.47 -8.16 2.15
C THR A 110 -16.61 -7.28 1.24
N ARG A 111 -15.70 -7.90 0.49
CA ARG A 111 -14.90 -7.24 -0.53
C ARG A 111 -15.69 -7.20 -1.83
N ALA A 112 -15.66 -6.07 -2.52
CA ALA A 112 -16.14 -6.02 -3.89
C ALA A 112 -15.23 -6.90 -4.75
N THR A 113 -15.81 -7.74 -5.61
CA THR A 113 -15.04 -8.63 -6.47
C THR A 113 -15.46 -8.52 -7.92
N VAL A 114 -14.51 -8.75 -8.82
CA VAL A 114 -14.81 -8.92 -10.23
C VAL A 114 -13.92 -10.00 -10.81
N LYS A 115 -14.55 -10.94 -11.52
CA LYS A 115 -13.81 -11.86 -12.37
C LYS A 115 -13.57 -11.16 -13.68
N THR A 116 -12.36 -10.63 -13.84
CA THR A 116 -11.91 -10.27 -15.17
C THR A 116 -11.64 -11.59 -15.91
N GLY A 117 -12.44 -11.89 -16.92
CA GLY A 117 -11.74 -11.96 -18.21
C GLY A 117 -11.75 -10.53 -18.77
N ARG A 118 -11.36 -10.23 -19.99
CA ARG A 118 -11.98 -10.81 -21.16
C ARG A 118 -11.53 -9.89 -22.35
N GLY A 119 -11.22 -10.44 -23.53
CA GLY A 119 -11.07 -9.70 -24.81
C GLY A 119 -9.71 -9.03 -25.12
N LEU A 120 -9.05 -9.49 -26.18
CA LEU A 120 -7.92 -8.79 -26.78
C LEU A 120 -8.42 -7.51 -27.48
N ARG A 121 -8.04 -6.35 -26.94
CA ARG A 121 -8.24 -5.05 -27.57
C ARG A 121 -6.89 -4.41 -27.85
N SER A 122 -6.79 -3.70 -28.96
CA SER A 122 -5.67 -2.81 -29.22
C SER A 122 -6.22 -1.39 -29.35
N GLU A 123 -5.85 -0.50 -28.44
CA GLU A 123 -6.35 0.87 -28.48
C GLU A 123 -5.78 1.62 -29.68
N ILE A 124 -6.59 2.52 -30.25
CA ILE A 124 -6.15 3.49 -31.24
C ILE A 124 -5.18 4.46 -30.55
N THR A 125 -3.97 4.56 -31.07
CA THR A 125 -2.90 5.39 -30.47
C THR A 125 -2.83 6.78 -31.10
N GLN A 126 -3.47 6.98 -32.25
CA GLN A 126 -3.54 8.25 -32.95
C GLN A 126 -4.91 8.44 -33.61
N ASP A 127 -5.46 9.65 -33.51
CA ASP A 127 -6.72 10.01 -34.17
C ASP A 127 -6.67 9.75 -35.69
N ALA A 128 -7.78 9.22 -36.23
CA ALA A 128 -7.91 8.90 -37.64
C ALA A 128 -9.14 9.58 -38.25
N ALA A 129 -9.00 10.11 -39.48
CA ALA A 129 -10.09 10.76 -40.19
C ALA A 129 -11.13 9.73 -40.72
N PRO A 130 -12.38 10.13 -41.01
CA PRO A 130 -13.42 9.22 -41.51
C PRO A 130 -13.06 8.47 -42.79
N ASP A 131 -12.20 9.03 -43.64
CA ASP A 131 -11.73 8.44 -44.89
C ASP A 131 -10.42 7.66 -44.74
N ALA A 132 -9.89 7.54 -43.51
CA ALA A 132 -8.67 6.79 -43.25
C ALA A 132 -8.88 5.29 -43.46
N ALA A 133 -8.04 4.70 -44.32
CA ALA A 133 -7.91 3.26 -44.47
C ALA A 133 -6.78 2.68 -43.60
N THR A 134 -5.81 3.51 -43.18
CA THR A 134 -4.72 3.11 -42.30
C THR A 134 -4.90 3.73 -40.92
N ILE A 135 -4.83 2.90 -39.89
CA ILE A 135 -5.00 3.30 -38.48
C ILE A 135 -3.78 2.90 -37.65
N GLU A 136 -3.41 3.72 -36.66
CA GLU A 136 -2.35 3.40 -35.69
C GLU A 136 -2.98 2.76 -34.44
N VAL A 137 -2.48 1.58 -34.09
CA VAL A 137 -2.99 0.74 -33.00
C VAL A 137 -1.84 0.45 -32.02
N ARG A 138 -2.16 0.07 -30.79
CA ARG A 138 -1.13 -0.20 -29.77
C ARG A 138 -0.30 -1.44 -30.10
N HIS A 139 -0.95 -2.54 -30.45
CA HIS A 139 -0.32 -3.83 -30.77
C HIS A 139 -1.16 -4.67 -31.75
N LEU A 140 -0.58 -5.77 -32.24
CA LEU A 140 -1.27 -6.83 -33.00
C LEU A 140 -1.23 -8.19 -32.31
N LEU A 141 -0.88 -8.24 -31.01
CA LEU A 141 -1.02 -9.45 -30.21
C LEU A 141 -2.43 -10.02 -30.40
N GLY A 142 -2.57 -11.32 -30.67
CA GLY A 142 -3.84 -12.03 -30.90
C GLY A 142 -4.58 -11.72 -32.21
N PHE A 143 -4.06 -10.87 -33.09
CA PHE A 143 -4.53 -10.81 -34.47
C PHE A 143 -3.90 -11.96 -35.27
N THR A 144 -4.57 -12.42 -36.33
CA THR A 144 -4.10 -13.54 -37.19
C THR A 144 -3.41 -13.04 -38.47
N GLY A 145 -3.41 -11.72 -38.71
CA GLY A 145 -2.75 -11.08 -39.85
C GLY A 145 -3.71 -10.71 -41.00
N ILE A 146 -3.20 -10.76 -42.24
CA ILE A 146 -3.91 -10.36 -43.46
C ILE A 146 -5.13 -11.27 -43.69
N GLY A 147 -6.23 -10.68 -44.14
CA GLY A 147 -7.49 -11.38 -44.39
C GLY A 147 -8.37 -11.57 -43.14
N GLN A 148 -7.88 -11.21 -41.95
CA GLN A 148 -8.70 -11.22 -40.73
C GLN A 148 -9.75 -10.10 -40.79
N THR A 149 -10.99 -10.42 -40.45
CA THR A 149 -12.04 -9.41 -40.23
C THR A 149 -11.92 -8.86 -38.81
N VAL A 150 -11.86 -7.54 -38.72
CA VAL A 150 -11.71 -6.78 -37.48
C VAL A 150 -12.87 -5.81 -37.31
N ALA A 151 -13.30 -5.62 -36.07
CA ALA A 151 -14.30 -4.65 -35.68
C ALA A 151 -13.63 -3.52 -34.91
N ILE A 152 -13.96 -2.28 -35.28
CA ILE A 152 -13.52 -1.06 -34.59
C ILE A 152 -14.69 -0.54 -33.78
N ARG A 153 -14.44 -0.22 -32.52
CA ARG A 153 -15.47 0.22 -31.57
C ARG A 153 -15.07 1.49 -30.87
N ARG A 154 -16.09 2.23 -30.41
CA ARG A 154 -15.91 3.49 -29.69
C ARG A 154 -15.60 3.24 -28.22
N GLY A 155 -14.63 3.97 -27.66
CA GLY A 155 -14.13 3.72 -26.31
C GLY A 155 -14.99 4.21 -25.15
N ASP A 156 -15.90 5.16 -25.37
CA ASP A 156 -16.74 5.78 -24.33
C ASP A 156 -18.08 5.07 -24.09
N THR A 157 -18.59 4.41 -25.13
CA THR A 157 -19.88 3.71 -25.17
C THR A 157 -19.69 2.19 -25.23
N ASP A 158 -18.48 1.75 -25.57
CA ASP A 158 -17.95 0.39 -25.51
C ASP A 158 -18.66 -0.68 -26.35
N ALA A 159 -19.86 -0.38 -26.85
CA ALA A 159 -20.71 -1.26 -27.64
C ALA A 159 -20.99 -0.73 -29.06
N GLU A 160 -20.68 0.54 -29.36
CA GLU A 160 -20.95 1.11 -30.69
C GLU A 160 -19.91 0.61 -31.71
N LEU A 161 -20.37 -0.21 -32.66
CA LEU A 161 -19.59 -0.59 -33.84
C LEU A 161 -19.38 0.64 -34.72
N VAL A 162 -18.12 1.04 -34.86
CA VAL A 162 -17.70 2.18 -35.67
C VAL A 162 -17.48 1.75 -37.11
N ALA A 163 -16.76 0.63 -37.29
CA ALA A 163 -16.51 0.01 -38.58
C ALA A 163 -16.22 -1.48 -38.44
N GLU A 164 -16.48 -2.24 -39.50
CA GLU A 164 -16.01 -3.61 -39.65
C GLU A 164 -15.31 -3.72 -41.01
N ALA A 165 -14.07 -4.21 -41.02
CA ALA A 165 -13.25 -4.27 -42.22
C ALA A 165 -12.27 -5.44 -42.17
N THR A 166 -11.77 -5.84 -43.33
CA THR A 166 -10.73 -6.86 -43.46
C THR A 166 -9.36 -6.22 -43.42
N VAL A 167 -8.41 -6.81 -42.69
CA VAL A 167 -7.01 -6.39 -42.69
C VAL A 167 -6.40 -6.70 -44.06
N GLN A 168 -5.95 -5.66 -44.77
CA GLN A 168 -5.30 -5.76 -46.08
C GLN A 168 -3.77 -5.85 -45.95
N SER A 169 -3.19 -5.06 -45.05
CA SER A 169 -1.78 -5.14 -44.68
C SER A 169 -1.57 -4.58 -43.27
N TYR A 170 -0.42 -4.88 -42.68
CA TYR A 170 -0.02 -4.31 -41.41
C TYR A 170 1.48 -4.07 -41.36
N GLU A 171 1.90 -3.17 -40.48
CA GLU A 171 3.31 -2.90 -40.20
C GLU A 171 3.49 -2.91 -38.68
N GLN A 172 4.31 -3.83 -38.16
CA GLN A 172 4.73 -3.83 -36.75
C GLN A 172 6.07 -3.13 -36.58
N GLY A 173 6.19 -2.28 -35.55
CA GLY A 173 7.41 -1.53 -35.28
C GLY A 173 7.22 -0.57 -34.12
N ALA A 174 7.92 0.58 -34.16
CA ALA A 174 7.75 1.63 -33.15
C ALA A 174 6.32 2.21 -33.13
N ARG A 175 5.63 2.13 -34.27
CA ARG A 175 4.20 2.42 -34.42
C ARG A 175 3.60 1.25 -35.17
N THR A 176 2.55 0.68 -34.61
CA THR A 176 1.87 -0.45 -35.23
C THR A 176 0.73 0.07 -36.09
N ARG A 177 0.75 -0.23 -37.37
CA ARG A 177 -0.23 0.25 -38.36
C ARG A 177 -1.01 -0.90 -38.96
N VAL A 178 -2.30 -0.69 -39.15
CA VAL A 178 -3.19 -1.61 -39.85
C VAL A 178 -3.84 -0.87 -41.01
N THR A 179 -3.69 -1.42 -42.22
CA THR A 179 -4.40 -0.95 -43.40
C THR A 179 -5.59 -1.86 -43.65
N LEU A 180 -6.77 -1.25 -43.73
CA LEU A 180 -8.06 -1.89 -43.86
C LEU A 180 -8.50 -1.87 -45.32
N ALA A 181 -9.20 -2.92 -45.76
CA ALA A 181 -9.75 -3.03 -47.11
C ALA A 181 -10.83 -1.97 -47.42
N ALA A 182 -11.39 -1.34 -46.39
CA ALA A 182 -12.32 -0.21 -46.49
C ALA A 182 -11.97 0.85 -45.43
N ALA A 183 -12.20 2.12 -45.76
CA ALA A 183 -12.03 3.22 -44.82
C ALA A 183 -13.01 3.10 -43.63
N VAL A 184 -12.61 3.64 -42.48
CA VAL A 184 -13.37 3.55 -41.22
C VAL A 184 -14.75 4.24 -41.26
N GLY A 185 -14.99 5.12 -42.23
CA GLY A 185 -16.27 5.81 -42.46
C GLY A 185 -16.61 6.90 -41.44
N THR A 186 -16.02 6.86 -40.24
CA THR A 186 -16.19 7.83 -39.16
C THR A 186 -14.86 8.07 -38.42
N GLY A 187 -14.68 9.24 -37.83
CA GLY A 187 -13.40 9.62 -37.23
C GLY A 187 -13.13 8.87 -35.91
N LEU A 188 -11.92 8.31 -35.80
CA LEU A 188 -11.43 7.64 -34.59
C LEU A 188 -10.67 8.61 -33.69
N SER A 189 -10.77 8.41 -32.38
CA SER A 189 -10.09 9.22 -31.38
C SER A 189 -9.35 8.37 -30.35
N ALA A 190 -8.06 8.65 -30.19
CA ALA A 190 -7.22 8.06 -29.16
C ALA A 190 -7.64 8.53 -27.75
N ALA A 191 -8.01 9.81 -27.60
CA ALA A 191 -8.43 10.38 -26.31
C ALA A 191 -9.76 9.80 -25.81
N ARG A 192 -10.66 9.43 -26.73
CA ARG A 192 -11.92 8.73 -26.43
C ARG A 192 -11.70 7.25 -26.08
N GLY A 193 -10.51 6.71 -26.34
CA GLY A 193 -10.17 5.31 -26.09
C GLY A 193 -10.73 4.35 -27.12
N ASP A 194 -10.96 4.79 -28.36
CA ASP A 194 -11.41 3.91 -29.44
C ASP A 194 -10.42 2.74 -29.63
N TYR A 195 -10.91 1.60 -30.09
CA TYR A 195 -10.10 0.38 -30.13
C TYR A 195 -10.51 -0.56 -31.27
N ILE A 196 -9.60 -1.48 -31.60
CA ILE A 196 -9.80 -2.54 -32.59
C ILE A 196 -9.80 -3.92 -31.92
N VAL A 197 -10.68 -4.80 -32.38
CA VAL A 197 -10.80 -6.21 -31.95
C VAL A 197 -11.03 -7.12 -33.15
N PRO A 198 -10.73 -8.43 -33.06
CA PRO A 198 -11.23 -9.43 -34.00
C PRO A 198 -12.77 -9.44 -34.04
N ALA A 199 -13.37 -9.53 -35.24
CA ALA A 199 -14.83 -9.49 -35.39
C ALA A 199 -15.54 -10.74 -34.80
N SER A 200 -14.85 -11.88 -34.79
CA SER A 200 -15.29 -13.13 -34.18
C SER A 200 -14.39 -13.47 -32.99
N PRO A 201 -14.56 -12.83 -31.82
CA PRO A 201 -13.72 -13.09 -30.66
C PRO A 201 -13.97 -14.50 -30.11
N VAL A 202 -12.89 -15.16 -29.69
CA VAL A 202 -12.96 -16.49 -29.06
C VAL A 202 -13.06 -16.33 -27.52
N ALA A 203 -13.67 -17.31 -26.85
CA ALA A 203 -13.84 -17.30 -25.40
C ALA A 203 -12.54 -17.72 -24.66
N ALA A 204 -12.18 -17.05 -23.55
CA ALA A 204 -11.33 -17.55 -22.44
C ALA A 204 -11.40 -19.02 -22.22
N ALA A 205 -10.19 -19.52 -21.97
CA ALA A 205 -9.96 -20.52 -20.94
C ALA A 205 -9.72 -19.93 -19.52
N ASP A 206 -8.97 -18.82 -19.36
CA ASP A 206 -8.50 -18.33 -18.05
C ASP A 206 -9.24 -17.07 -17.52
N THR A 207 -9.32 -16.92 -16.19
CA THR A 207 -9.86 -15.71 -15.52
C THR A 207 -9.03 -15.31 -14.30
N VAL A 208 -8.86 -14.01 -14.09
CA VAL A 208 -8.30 -13.43 -12.86
C VAL A 208 -9.44 -12.83 -12.06
N THR A 209 -9.50 -13.13 -10.77
CA THR A 209 -10.42 -12.48 -9.84
C THR A 209 -9.70 -11.34 -9.14
N PHE A 210 -10.16 -10.12 -9.36
CA PHE A 210 -9.76 -8.96 -8.58
C PHE A 210 -10.74 -8.77 -7.43
N ALA A 211 -10.21 -8.45 -6.25
CA ALA A 211 -11.00 -8.08 -5.08
C ALA A 211 -10.48 -6.73 -4.55
N ALA A 212 -11.34 -5.92 -3.97
CA ALA A 212 -10.91 -4.72 -3.26
C ALA A 212 -9.90 -5.08 -2.16
N SER A 213 -8.91 -4.21 -1.93
CA SER A 213 -7.84 -4.42 -0.95
C SER A 213 -8.33 -4.52 0.49
N SER A 214 -9.56 -4.09 0.77
CA SER A 214 -10.26 -4.25 2.04
C SER A 214 -11.77 -4.38 1.83
N ARG A 215 -12.49 -5.00 2.77
CA ARG A 215 -13.96 -5.02 2.80
C ARG A 215 -14.51 -3.60 2.87
N GLY A 216 -15.71 -3.43 2.33
CA GLY A 216 -16.46 -2.17 2.38
C GLY A 216 -17.02 -1.71 1.04
N GLY A 217 -18.01 -0.82 1.10
CA GLY A 217 -18.71 -0.28 -0.07
C GLY A 217 -17.81 0.54 -1.00
N TRP A 218 -16.66 1.01 -0.52
CA TRP A 218 -15.67 1.75 -1.30
C TRP A 218 -15.17 0.96 -2.53
N GLY A 219 -15.14 -0.37 -2.44
CA GLY A 219 -14.68 -1.25 -3.52
C GLY A 219 -15.53 -1.13 -4.77
N GLN A 220 -16.80 -0.74 -4.65
CA GLN A 220 -17.70 -0.52 -5.80
C GLN A 220 -17.29 0.66 -6.67
N ARG A 221 -16.42 1.54 -6.15
CA ARG A 221 -15.84 2.69 -6.87
C ARG A 221 -14.45 2.41 -7.44
N VAL A 222 -14.01 1.16 -7.34
CA VAL A 222 -12.75 0.69 -7.91
C VAL A 222 -13.03 0.07 -9.27
N GLN A 223 -12.18 0.40 -10.22
CA GLN A 223 -12.16 -0.19 -11.55
C GLN A 223 -10.79 -0.83 -11.79
N VAL A 224 -10.77 -1.92 -12.56
CA VAL A 224 -9.55 -2.60 -12.95
C VAL A 224 -9.45 -2.71 -14.46
N LEU A 225 -8.23 -2.74 -14.97
CA LEU A 225 -7.91 -2.98 -16.35
C LEU A 225 -6.76 -3.99 -16.40
N VAL A 226 -6.92 -5.05 -17.19
CA VAL A 226 -5.85 -5.99 -17.50
C VAL A 226 -5.77 -6.13 -19.00
N ARG A 227 -4.58 -6.02 -19.57
CA ARG A 227 -4.39 -6.09 -21.02
C ARG A 227 -3.02 -6.65 -21.41
N PRO A 228 -2.88 -7.23 -22.61
CA PRO A 228 -1.59 -7.60 -23.15
C PRO A 228 -0.84 -6.37 -23.67
N VAL A 229 0.48 -6.41 -23.53
CA VAL A 229 1.39 -5.40 -24.07
C VAL A 229 2.52 -6.10 -24.82
N ALA A 230 2.91 -5.51 -25.95
CA ALA A 230 4.06 -6.00 -26.70
C ALA A 230 5.31 -5.60 -25.93
N GLY A 231 5.95 -6.58 -25.31
CA GLY A 231 7.17 -6.42 -24.53
C GLY A 231 8.40 -6.32 -25.44
N GLU A 232 9.47 -7.01 -25.06
CA GLU A 232 10.70 -7.00 -25.85
C GLU A 232 10.56 -7.63 -27.24
N GLN A 233 11.26 -7.04 -28.21
CA GLN A 233 11.45 -7.61 -29.55
C GLN A 233 12.76 -8.38 -29.59
N LEU A 234 12.70 -9.68 -29.79
CA LEU A 234 13.86 -10.55 -29.82
C LEU A 234 14.20 -10.94 -31.27
N PRO A 235 15.46 -10.81 -31.71
CA PRO A 235 15.86 -11.21 -33.05
C PRO A 235 15.85 -12.73 -33.20
N LEU A 236 15.38 -13.22 -34.33
CA LEU A 236 15.58 -14.62 -34.71
C LEU A 236 17.02 -14.83 -35.18
N LEU A 237 17.62 -15.93 -34.73
CA LEU A 237 18.97 -16.33 -35.13
C LEU A 237 18.88 -17.38 -36.24
N PRO A 238 19.89 -17.45 -37.13
CA PRO A 238 19.94 -18.45 -38.18
C PRO A 238 20.00 -19.86 -37.59
N ASP A 239 19.32 -20.80 -38.25
CA ASP A 239 19.51 -22.21 -37.97
C ASP A 239 20.97 -22.62 -38.21
N SER A 240 21.45 -23.63 -37.47
CA SER A 240 22.81 -24.16 -37.64
C SER A 240 23.10 -24.71 -39.04
N ALA A 241 22.08 -25.12 -39.79
CA ALA A 241 22.17 -25.58 -41.16
C ALA A 241 22.08 -24.46 -42.20
N ALA A 242 21.82 -23.21 -41.79
CA ALA A 242 21.71 -22.10 -42.72
C ALA A 242 23.11 -21.62 -43.16
N GLY A 243 23.37 -21.64 -44.47
CA GLY A 243 24.67 -21.29 -45.05
C GLY A 243 25.18 -19.87 -44.78
N ASP A 244 26.38 -19.55 -45.25
CA ASP A 244 27.11 -18.31 -44.91
C ASP A 244 26.37 -17.02 -45.27
N PHE A 245 26.47 -16.02 -44.38
CA PHE A 245 25.88 -14.68 -44.56
C PHE A 245 26.66 -13.82 -45.56
N PHE A 246 25.96 -13.05 -46.40
CA PHE A 246 26.59 -12.02 -47.24
C PHE A 246 25.66 -10.83 -47.47
N VAL A 247 26.26 -9.68 -47.81
CA VAL A 247 25.58 -8.48 -48.29
C VAL A 247 26.31 -8.02 -49.55
N THR A 248 25.56 -7.78 -50.61
CA THR A 248 26.04 -7.33 -51.91
C THR A 248 25.08 -6.31 -52.52
N ARG A 249 25.26 -5.96 -53.79
CA ARG A 249 24.42 -5.03 -54.54
C ARG A 249 24.13 -5.55 -55.94
N LEU A 250 23.02 -5.12 -56.51
CA LEU A 250 22.72 -5.37 -57.91
C LEU A 250 23.73 -4.67 -58.82
N THR A 251 24.26 -5.39 -59.80
CA THR A 251 25.17 -4.81 -60.80
C THR A 251 24.44 -4.16 -61.97
N LYS A 252 23.14 -4.45 -62.13
CA LYS A 252 22.30 -3.99 -63.25
C LYS A 252 20.88 -3.68 -62.79
N ASP A 253 20.20 -2.80 -63.52
CA ASP A 253 18.77 -2.54 -63.35
C ASP A 253 17.94 -3.79 -63.70
N VAL A 254 16.97 -4.12 -62.85
CA VAL A 254 16.00 -5.21 -63.05
C VAL A 254 14.64 -4.58 -63.37
N THR A 255 14.11 -4.89 -64.56
CA THR A 255 12.89 -4.27 -65.10
C THR A 255 11.97 -5.34 -65.68
N ALA A 256 10.71 -4.97 -65.98
CA ALA A 256 9.80 -5.85 -66.70
C ALA A 256 10.31 -6.34 -68.08
N ALA A 257 11.36 -5.74 -68.64
CA ALA A 257 12.01 -6.20 -69.88
C ALA A 257 13.28 -7.06 -69.63
N ALA A 258 13.89 -6.93 -68.45
CA ALA A 258 15.13 -7.61 -68.06
C ALA A 258 14.96 -8.19 -66.65
N HIS A 259 14.59 -9.47 -66.60
CA HIS A 259 14.28 -10.21 -65.36
C HIS A 259 15.51 -10.88 -64.72
N ASP A 260 16.70 -10.68 -65.29
CA ASP A 260 17.93 -11.29 -64.81
C ASP A 260 18.53 -10.46 -63.67
N VAL A 261 18.70 -11.09 -62.52
CA VAL A 261 19.29 -10.46 -61.33
C VAL A 261 20.77 -10.79 -61.29
N PHE A 262 21.65 -9.79 -61.34
CA PHE A 262 23.10 -9.96 -61.33
C PHE A 262 23.72 -9.36 -60.08
N VAL A 263 24.64 -10.12 -59.48
CA VAL A 263 25.46 -9.70 -58.33
C VAL A 263 26.94 -10.01 -58.59
N PRO A 264 27.90 -9.28 -57.99
CA PRO A 264 29.33 -9.58 -58.11
C PRO A 264 29.66 -10.99 -57.64
N LYS A 265 30.44 -11.73 -58.44
CA LYS A 265 30.84 -13.11 -58.16
C LYS A 265 31.57 -13.25 -56.82
N ALA A 266 32.42 -12.28 -56.49
CA ALA A 266 33.24 -12.30 -55.26
C ALA A 266 32.39 -12.29 -53.99
N ASP A 267 31.24 -11.61 -54.01
CA ASP A 267 30.40 -11.43 -52.82
C ASP A 267 29.51 -12.66 -52.53
N VAL A 268 29.35 -13.56 -53.50
CA VAL A 268 28.58 -14.81 -53.39
C VAL A 268 29.45 -16.07 -53.56
N ALA A 269 30.75 -15.95 -53.27
CA ALA A 269 31.71 -17.04 -53.38
C ALA A 269 31.41 -18.22 -52.44
N GLY A 270 30.81 -17.96 -51.27
CA GLY A 270 30.40 -18.97 -50.29
C GLY A 270 29.11 -19.73 -50.61
N VAL A 271 28.45 -19.42 -51.74
CA VAL A 271 27.23 -20.12 -52.19
C VAL A 271 27.59 -21.12 -53.29
N GLY A 272 27.17 -22.36 -53.12
CA GLY A 272 27.36 -23.45 -54.08
C GLY A 272 26.66 -23.20 -55.42
N ALA A 273 27.18 -23.79 -56.49
CA ALA A 273 26.53 -23.73 -57.81
C ALA A 273 25.19 -24.49 -57.76
N GLN A 274 24.11 -23.87 -58.25
CA GLN A 274 22.74 -24.40 -58.19
C GLN A 274 22.20 -24.58 -56.75
N GLU A 275 22.82 -23.95 -55.75
CA GLU A 275 22.29 -23.89 -54.39
C GLU A 275 21.06 -22.96 -54.35
N ASP A 276 19.99 -23.43 -53.71
CA ASP A 276 18.81 -22.63 -53.38
C ASP A 276 19.06 -21.89 -52.05
N PHE A 277 18.88 -20.57 -52.05
CA PHE A 277 19.01 -19.71 -50.87
C PHE A 277 17.98 -18.58 -50.93
N TRP A 278 17.97 -17.70 -49.93
CA TRP A 278 17.02 -16.59 -49.85
C TRP A 278 17.72 -15.25 -49.76
N VAL A 279 17.17 -14.25 -50.45
CA VAL A 279 17.69 -12.89 -50.48
C VAL A 279 16.62 -11.88 -50.15
N LEU A 280 17.00 -10.86 -49.39
CA LEU A 280 16.21 -9.67 -49.13
C LEU A 280 16.61 -8.60 -50.15
N ILE A 281 15.63 -8.13 -50.93
CA ILE A 281 15.78 -7.03 -51.89
C ILE A 281 14.63 -6.05 -51.67
N ARG A 282 14.94 -4.78 -51.42
CA ARG A 282 13.95 -3.70 -51.22
C ARG A 282 12.86 -3.94 -50.16
N GLY A 283 13.11 -4.87 -49.22
CA GLY A 283 12.20 -5.18 -48.11
C GLY A 283 11.52 -6.54 -48.23
N ASP A 284 11.53 -7.13 -49.43
CA ASP A 284 10.89 -8.41 -49.71
C ASP A 284 11.91 -9.54 -49.77
N VAL A 285 11.51 -10.71 -49.27
CA VAL A 285 12.34 -11.92 -49.26
C VAL A 285 11.98 -12.78 -50.47
N PHE A 286 12.98 -13.11 -51.28
CA PHE A 286 12.82 -13.95 -52.46
C PHE A 286 13.70 -15.20 -52.35
N GLN A 287 13.20 -16.32 -52.88
CA GLN A 287 14.03 -17.49 -53.12
C GLN A 287 14.91 -17.24 -54.35
N ALA A 288 16.19 -17.52 -54.24
CA ALA A 288 17.20 -17.33 -55.26
C ALA A 288 17.99 -18.62 -55.48
N ARG A 289 18.34 -18.89 -56.74
CA ARG A 289 19.27 -19.96 -57.12
C ARG A 289 20.50 -19.35 -57.78
N LYS A 290 21.68 -19.79 -57.37
CA LYS A 290 22.94 -19.38 -58.01
C LYS A 290 23.12 -20.11 -59.34
N ASP A 291 23.08 -19.38 -60.45
CA ASP A 291 23.33 -19.95 -61.78
C ASP A 291 24.83 -20.26 -61.97
N ALA A 292 25.16 -20.96 -63.07
CA ALA A 292 26.54 -21.26 -63.42
C ALA A 292 27.37 -19.97 -63.64
N GLU A 293 28.60 -19.96 -63.14
CA GLU A 293 29.46 -18.77 -63.14
C GLU A 293 29.92 -18.39 -64.56
N SER A 294 29.75 -17.12 -64.95
CA SER A 294 30.22 -16.59 -66.24
C SER A 294 30.62 -15.11 -66.13
N GLY A 295 31.92 -14.83 -66.09
CA GLY A 295 32.47 -13.46 -65.98
C GLY A 295 32.64 -12.99 -64.53
N ASP A 296 32.63 -11.66 -64.33
CA ASP A 296 32.79 -11.01 -63.02
C ASP A 296 31.46 -10.93 -62.21
N ASP A 297 30.32 -11.13 -62.88
CA ASP A 297 28.98 -11.18 -62.31
C ASP A 297 28.43 -12.62 -62.31
N VAL A 298 27.60 -12.93 -61.32
CA VAL A 298 26.81 -14.17 -61.27
C VAL A 298 25.33 -13.83 -61.38
N LYS A 299 24.62 -14.59 -62.21
CA LYS A 299 23.17 -14.51 -62.32
C LYS A 299 22.53 -15.27 -61.16
N LEU A 300 21.56 -14.62 -60.51
CA LEU A 300 20.67 -15.23 -59.54
C LEU A 300 19.31 -15.45 -60.22
N THR A 301 18.87 -16.69 -60.30
CA THR A 301 17.50 -17.00 -60.73
C THR A 301 16.58 -16.82 -59.53
N ILE A 302 15.72 -15.81 -59.55
CA ILE A 302 14.76 -15.52 -58.49
C ILE A 302 13.42 -16.21 -58.78
N THR A 303 12.91 -16.97 -57.82
CA THR A 303 11.56 -17.56 -57.88
C THR A 303 10.52 -16.47 -57.60
N ASP A 304 9.41 -16.46 -58.37
CA ASP A 304 8.29 -15.54 -58.20
C ASP A 304 8.67 -14.06 -58.21
N LEU A 305 9.58 -13.67 -59.12
CA LEU A 305 9.97 -12.28 -59.33
C LEU A 305 8.73 -11.41 -59.62
N PRO A 306 8.58 -10.22 -58.99
CA PRO A 306 7.47 -9.31 -59.25
C PRO A 306 7.34 -8.97 -60.75
N ALA A 307 6.10 -8.76 -61.23
CA ALA A 307 5.85 -8.48 -62.65
C ALA A 307 6.52 -7.18 -63.15
N ASP A 308 6.79 -6.22 -62.26
CA ASP A 308 7.59 -5.02 -62.54
C ASP A 308 8.43 -4.64 -61.30
N PRO A 309 9.60 -5.27 -61.10
CA PRO A 309 10.40 -5.08 -59.87
C PRO A 309 10.95 -3.67 -59.73
N ARG A 310 11.27 -3.02 -60.86
CA ARG A 310 11.93 -1.69 -60.94
C ARG A 310 13.16 -1.53 -60.04
N TRP A 311 13.90 -2.61 -59.78
CA TRP A 311 15.10 -2.55 -58.97
C TRP A 311 16.24 -1.90 -59.75
N LYS A 312 17.05 -1.09 -59.07
CA LYS A 312 18.14 -0.33 -59.66
C LYS A 312 19.48 -0.99 -59.39
N ALA A 313 20.43 -0.78 -60.30
CA ALA A 313 21.83 -1.01 -59.99
C ALA A 313 22.18 -0.29 -58.67
N ASP A 314 23.06 -0.89 -57.88
CA ASP A 314 23.39 -0.53 -56.49
C ASP A 314 22.34 -0.87 -55.42
N ASP A 315 21.14 -1.37 -55.76
CA ASP A 315 20.19 -1.80 -54.73
C ASP A 315 20.75 -2.96 -53.90
N PRO A 316 20.62 -2.90 -52.56
CA PRO A 316 21.23 -3.88 -51.67
C PRO A 316 20.53 -5.23 -51.82
N VAL A 317 21.34 -6.27 -51.92
CA VAL A 317 20.93 -7.68 -51.88
C VAL A 317 21.60 -8.30 -50.67
N ARG A 318 20.80 -8.75 -49.70
CA ARG A 318 21.32 -9.41 -48.49
C ARG A 318 20.84 -10.85 -48.47
N ARG A 319 21.72 -11.82 -48.22
CA ARG A 319 21.25 -13.18 -47.91
C ARG A 319 20.52 -13.16 -46.58
N VAL A 320 19.31 -13.68 -46.57
CA VAL A 320 18.56 -13.99 -45.34
C VAL A 320 18.61 -15.49 -45.12
N ARG A 321 18.75 -15.87 -43.86
CA ARG A 321 18.89 -17.27 -43.45
C ARG A 321 17.61 -17.69 -42.75
N PHE A 322 17.16 -18.90 -43.00
CA PHE A 322 16.01 -19.42 -42.27
C PHE A 322 16.40 -19.60 -40.79
N ALA A 323 15.47 -19.26 -39.91
CA ALA A 323 15.60 -19.41 -38.46
C ALA A 323 15.03 -20.75 -37.97
N ASN A 324 14.16 -21.38 -38.77
CA ASN A 324 13.55 -22.68 -38.50
C ASN A 324 13.21 -23.40 -39.81
N GLU A 325 13.07 -24.73 -39.73
CA GLU A 325 12.36 -25.49 -40.76
C GLU A 325 10.84 -25.44 -40.52
N PRO A 326 10.00 -25.41 -41.57
CA PRO A 326 8.56 -25.57 -41.43
C PRO A 326 8.21 -26.85 -40.65
N GLY A 327 7.40 -26.70 -39.62
CA GLY A 327 7.01 -27.78 -38.71
C GLY A 327 7.96 -27.96 -37.52
N ALA A 328 9.05 -27.20 -37.41
CA ALA A 328 9.92 -27.25 -36.24
C ALA A 328 9.22 -26.68 -35.00
N THR A 329 9.57 -27.24 -33.84
CA THR A 329 9.17 -26.74 -32.51
C THR A 329 10.32 -26.06 -31.79
N ALA A 330 11.55 -26.12 -32.30
CA ALA A 330 12.70 -25.47 -31.72
C ALA A 330 13.32 -24.50 -32.73
N LEU A 331 13.74 -23.34 -32.25
CA LEU A 331 14.43 -22.32 -33.04
C LEU A 331 15.39 -21.53 -32.17
N ARG A 332 16.31 -20.80 -32.80
CA ARG A 332 17.26 -19.96 -32.08
C ARG A 332 16.77 -18.53 -31.96
N VAL A 333 16.73 -18.00 -30.75
CA VAL A 333 16.28 -16.63 -30.45
C VAL A 333 17.39 -15.88 -29.73
N GLY A 334 17.79 -14.74 -30.28
CA GLY A 334 18.82 -13.91 -29.66
C GLY A 334 18.28 -13.25 -28.40
N GLY A 335 19.02 -13.35 -27.30
CA GLY A 335 18.54 -12.85 -26.01
C GLY A 335 17.52 -13.74 -25.33
N ALA A 336 17.44 -15.03 -25.69
CA ALA A 336 16.53 -16.02 -25.07
C ALA A 336 16.61 -16.08 -23.54
N GLY A 337 17.75 -15.72 -22.93
CA GLY A 337 17.88 -15.61 -21.46
C GLY A 337 17.00 -14.55 -20.79
N ARG A 338 16.31 -13.69 -21.56
CA ARG A 338 15.31 -12.75 -21.05
C ARG A 338 13.90 -13.32 -21.02
N LEU A 339 13.70 -14.49 -21.63
CA LEU A 339 12.43 -15.22 -21.58
C LEU A 339 12.30 -15.95 -20.24
N TYR A 340 11.07 -16.29 -19.90
CA TYR A 340 10.71 -17.02 -18.70
C TYR A 340 9.97 -18.32 -19.05
N PRO A 341 9.90 -19.31 -18.13
CA PRO A 341 9.11 -20.52 -18.34
C PRO A 341 7.64 -20.16 -18.65
N ASP A 342 7.04 -20.80 -19.66
CA ASP A 342 5.69 -20.48 -20.16
C ASP A 342 5.54 -19.08 -20.78
N ALA A 343 6.64 -18.39 -21.13
CA ALA A 343 6.57 -17.14 -21.88
C ALA A 343 5.82 -17.32 -23.21
N LEU A 344 5.09 -16.28 -23.60
CA LEU A 344 4.33 -16.26 -24.83
C LEU A 344 5.03 -15.38 -25.86
N LEU A 345 5.21 -15.92 -27.05
CA LEU A 345 5.88 -15.26 -28.16
C LEU A 345 4.92 -15.12 -29.33
N GLN A 346 4.78 -13.90 -29.84
CA GLN A 346 4.13 -13.66 -31.11
C GLN A 346 5.17 -13.69 -32.24
N PHE A 347 4.87 -14.51 -33.23
CA PHE A 347 5.58 -14.67 -34.47
C PHE A 347 4.83 -13.96 -35.60
N ASP A 348 5.59 -13.45 -36.54
CA ASP A 348 5.12 -12.69 -37.69
C ASP A 348 5.89 -13.16 -38.94
N ASP A 349 5.18 -13.83 -39.86
CA ASP A 349 5.76 -14.31 -41.11
C ASP A 349 5.67 -13.29 -42.26
N GLY A 350 5.08 -12.11 -41.99
CA GLY A 350 4.80 -11.04 -42.94
C GLY A 350 3.36 -11.02 -43.46
N GLU A 351 2.64 -12.14 -43.39
CA GLU A 351 1.23 -12.24 -43.78
C GLU A 351 0.35 -12.67 -42.60
N LYS A 352 0.84 -13.60 -41.79
CA LYS A 352 0.14 -14.22 -40.66
C LYS A 352 0.90 -14.00 -39.37
N LEU A 353 0.10 -13.88 -38.32
CA LEU A 353 0.53 -13.71 -36.96
C LEU A 353 0.15 -14.95 -36.17
N LEU A 354 1.03 -15.39 -35.28
CA LEU A 354 0.88 -16.64 -34.55
C LEU A 354 1.47 -16.50 -33.16
N ILE A 355 0.74 -16.92 -32.13
CA ILE A 355 1.29 -16.99 -30.77
C ILE A 355 1.81 -18.40 -30.49
N ARG A 356 2.88 -18.53 -29.71
CA ARG A 356 3.34 -19.82 -29.17
C ARG A 356 3.83 -19.68 -27.75
N ARG A 357 3.72 -20.77 -26.98
CA ARG A 357 4.24 -20.82 -25.61
C ARG A 357 5.61 -21.47 -25.59
N VAL A 358 6.54 -20.88 -24.85
CA VAL A 358 7.86 -21.42 -24.58
C VAL A 358 7.76 -22.54 -23.55
N THR A 359 8.17 -23.73 -23.94
CA THR A 359 8.21 -24.92 -23.07
C THR A 359 9.60 -25.17 -22.49
N GLN A 360 10.64 -24.77 -23.21
CA GLN A 360 12.03 -24.97 -22.79
C GLN A 360 12.94 -23.89 -23.38
N ILE A 361 13.95 -23.49 -22.61
CA ILE A 361 15.03 -22.57 -23.02
C ILE A 361 16.37 -23.26 -22.72
N ASP A 362 17.21 -23.44 -23.74
CA ASP A 362 18.56 -23.99 -23.62
C ASP A 362 19.55 -23.12 -24.39
N GLY A 363 20.24 -22.23 -23.67
CA GLY A 363 21.08 -21.19 -24.27
C GLY A 363 20.26 -20.26 -25.18
N ASP A 364 20.59 -20.23 -26.47
CA ASP A 364 19.85 -19.48 -27.49
C ASP A 364 18.70 -20.30 -28.11
N VAL A 365 18.57 -21.60 -27.80
CA VAL A 365 17.52 -22.47 -28.36
C VAL A 365 16.27 -22.37 -27.51
N VAL A 366 15.16 -21.99 -28.15
CA VAL A 366 13.84 -21.89 -27.55
C VAL A 366 12.96 -22.97 -28.16
N THR A 367 12.34 -23.79 -27.33
CA THR A 367 11.35 -24.79 -27.76
C THR A 367 9.95 -24.28 -27.45
N VAL A 368 9.10 -24.26 -28.47
CA VAL A 368 7.68 -23.91 -28.38
C VAL A 368 6.79 -25.15 -28.31
N ASP A 369 5.57 -24.96 -27.80
CA ASP A 369 4.62 -26.02 -27.52
C ASP A 369 3.90 -26.62 -28.73
N ALA A 370 3.88 -25.93 -29.87
CA ALA A 370 3.31 -26.42 -31.12
C ALA A 370 4.16 -26.05 -32.34
N PRO A 371 4.16 -26.88 -33.41
CA PRO A 371 4.94 -26.63 -34.62
C PRO A 371 4.69 -25.25 -35.25
N LEU A 372 5.77 -24.65 -35.74
CA LEU A 372 5.75 -23.44 -36.55
C LEU A 372 5.56 -23.82 -38.03
N ALA A 373 4.33 -23.71 -38.55
CA ALA A 373 4.02 -24.13 -39.91
C ALA A 373 4.72 -23.27 -40.99
N ALA A 374 4.96 -21.99 -40.68
CA ALA A 374 5.66 -21.06 -41.56
C ALA A 374 7.19 -21.17 -41.38
N ARG A 375 7.91 -20.71 -42.41
CA ARG A 375 9.35 -20.50 -42.36
C ARG A 375 9.63 -19.07 -41.94
N TYR A 376 10.41 -18.89 -40.88
CA TYR A 376 10.89 -17.60 -40.41
C TYR A 376 12.34 -17.37 -40.80
N PHE A 377 12.76 -16.11 -40.81
CA PHE A 377 14.09 -15.68 -41.25
C PHE A 377 14.83 -14.86 -40.18
N ASP A 378 16.15 -14.84 -40.25
CA ASP A 378 17.05 -14.14 -39.30
C ASP A 378 17.00 -12.60 -39.36
N ASN A 379 16.20 -12.03 -40.27
CA ASN A 379 15.86 -10.61 -40.29
C ASN A 379 14.53 -10.29 -39.59
N GLN A 380 13.74 -11.30 -39.22
CA GLN A 380 12.49 -11.16 -38.49
C GLN A 380 12.73 -11.15 -36.98
N ARG A 381 11.69 -10.73 -36.25
CA ARG A 381 11.70 -10.62 -34.79
C ARG A 381 10.48 -11.33 -34.22
N VAL A 382 10.62 -11.81 -33.00
CA VAL A 382 9.50 -12.30 -32.19
C VAL A 382 9.22 -11.32 -31.07
N TYR A 383 7.95 -11.17 -30.71
CA TYR A 383 7.50 -10.23 -29.71
C TYR A 383 7.12 -11.01 -28.45
N LEU A 384 7.73 -10.65 -27.32
CA LEU A 384 7.31 -11.16 -26.02
C LEU A 384 5.94 -10.56 -25.66
N VAL A 385 4.99 -11.42 -25.30
CA VAL A 385 3.67 -10.99 -24.83
C VAL A 385 3.73 -10.84 -23.32
N GLU A 386 3.65 -9.60 -22.84
CA GLU A 386 3.60 -9.28 -21.41
C GLU A 386 2.21 -8.76 -21.04
N ALA A 387 1.97 -8.57 -19.75
CA ALA A 387 0.73 -8.04 -19.21
C ALA A 387 0.95 -6.65 -18.61
N GLU A 388 -0.08 -5.82 -18.71
CA GLU A 388 -0.24 -4.61 -17.93
C GLU A 388 -1.53 -4.75 -17.12
N ALA A 389 -1.45 -4.46 -15.82
CA ALA A 389 -2.59 -4.34 -14.94
C ALA A 389 -2.67 -2.92 -14.40
N ALA A 390 -3.87 -2.36 -14.31
CA ALA A 390 -4.11 -1.06 -13.70
C ALA A 390 -5.35 -1.12 -12.81
N ALA A 391 -5.33 -0.33 -11.74
CA ALA A 391 -6.45 -0.14 -10.84
C ALA A 391 -6.74 1.37 -10.71
N ARG A 392 -8.01 1.73 -10.71
CA ARG A 392 -8.48 3.10 -10.59
C ARG A 392 -9.50 3.18 -9.48
N PHE A 393 -9.34 4.15 -8.59
CA PHE A 393 -10.33 4.48 -7.60
C PHE A 393 -10.78 5.92 -7.80
N THR A 394 -12.09 6.12 -7.93
CA THR A 394 -12.69 7.45 -7.97
C THR A 394 -13.40 7.71 -6.65
N ASP A 395 -13.00 8.72 -5.89
CA ASP A 395 -13.64 9.04 -4.62
C ASP A 395 -14.97 9.79 -4.81
N GLU A 396 -15.68 10.07 -3.71
CA GLU A 396 -17.00 10.73 -3.73
C GLU A 396 -16.98 12.16 -4.32
N ASP A 397 -15.85 12.85 -4.20
CA ASP A 397 -15.64 14.20 -4.72
C ASP A 397 -15.29 14.18 -6.22
N GLY A 398 -14.98 12.99 -6.75
CA GLY A 398 -14.64 12.75 -8.15
C GLY A 398 -13.13 12.72 -8.40
N ASP A 399 -12.31 12.78 -7.35
CA ASP A 399 -10.86 12.68 -7.48
C ASP A 399 -10.45 11.24 -7.81
N VAL A 400 -9.51 11.12 -8.75
CA VAL A 400 -9.08 9.83 -9.31
C VAL A 400 -7.69 9.46 -8.81
N THR A 401 -7.55 8.25 -8.29
CA THR A 401 -6.27 7.62 -7.94
C THR A 401 -6.04 6.42 -8.84
N ASP A 402 -4.94 6.43 -9.60
CA ASP A 402 -4.57 5.37 -10.53
C ASP A 402 -3.29 4.65 -10.07
N GLU A 403 -3.30 3.33 -10.18
CA GLU A 403 -2.14 2.46 -10.04
C GLU A 403 -1.94 1.71 -11.36
N THR A 404 -0.71 1.63 -11.86
CA THR A 404 -0.39 0.91 -13.11
C THR A 404 0.85 0.06 -12.92
N PHE A 405 0.77 -1.17 -13.39
CA PHE A 405 1.78 -2.21 -13.28
C PHE A 405 2.03 -2.76 -14.69
N ALA A 406 3.19 -2.42 -15.26
CA ALA A 406 3.59 -2.84 -16.61
C ALA A 406 4.69 -3.90 -16.55
N ASN A 407 4.99 -4.51 -17.71
CA ASN A 407 6.00 -5.55 -17.90
C ASN A 407 5.80 -6.75 -16.97
N LEU A 408 4.54 -7.16 -16.79
CA LEU A 408 4.19 -8.29 -15.94
C LEU A 408 4.21 -9.57 -16.75
N HIS A 409 4.65 -10.67 -16.14
CA HIS A 409 4.52 -11.97 -16.75
C HIS A 409 3.06 -12.44 -16.64
N TRP A 410 2.55 -13.10 -17.69
CA TRP A 410 1.27 -13.81 -17.69
C TRP A 410 1.36 -15.09 -16.85
N ASN A 411 1.49 -14.91 -15.53
CA ASN A 411 1.75 -15.97 -14.57
C ASN A 411 1.20 -15.58 -13.18
N ALA A 412 0.82 -16.57 -12.38
CA ALA A 412 0.25 -16.35 -11.05
C ALA A 412 1.26 -16.44 -9.87
N THR A 413 2.36 -17.18 -10.01
CA THR A 413 3.24 -17.61 -8.90
C THR A 413 4.56 -16.86 -8.85
N GLU A 414 5.08 -16.41 -9.98
CA GLU A 414 6.35 -15.67 -10.08
C GLU A 414 6.27 -14.29 -9.43
N ALA A 415 7.40 -13.78 -8.92
CA ALA A 415 7.47 -12.48 -8.25
C ALA A 415 7.03 -11.31 -9.15
N VAL A 416 7.30 -11.40 -10.45
CA VAL A 416 6.90 -10.44 -11.49
C VAL A 416 5.64 -10.90 -12.25
N GLY A 417 5.01 -11.99 -11.81
CA GLY A 417 3.73 -12.45 -12.33
C GLY A 417 2.61 -11.48 -11.99
N LEU A 418 1.62 -11.35 -12.87
CA LEU A 418 0.49 -10.44 -12.73
C LEU A 418 -0.18 -10.53 -11.36
N VAL A 419 -0.51 -11.74 -10.91
CA VAL A 419 -1.27 -11.95 -9.67
C VAL A 419 -0.45 -11.53 -8.45
N ARG A 420 0.77 -12.03 -8.35
CA ARG A 420 1.65 -11.77 -7.21
C ARG A 420 2.10 -10.31 -7.14
N THR A 421 2.35 -9.69 -8.29
CA THR A 421 2.72 -8.27 -8.36
C THR A 421 1.57 -7.40 -7.87
N VAL A 422 0.35 -7.61 -8.38
CA VAL A 422 -0.82 -6.86 -7.91
C VAL A 422 -1.07 -7.11 -6.43
N ALA A 423 -1.12 -8.38 -5.99
CA ALA A 423 -1.38 -8.72 -4.59
C ALA A 423 -0.33 -8.14 -3.61
N GLY A 424 0.91 -7.96 -4.05
CA GLY A 424 1.99 -7.44 -3.19
C GLY A 424 2.23 -5.93 -3.28
N ARG A 425 1.72 -5.23 -4.32
CA ARG A 425 2.06 -3.82 -4.58
C ARG A 425 0.88 -2.87 -4.69
N SER A 426 -0.33 -3.35 -4.93
CA SER A 426 -1.50 -2.49 -5.10
C SER A 426 -2.13 -2.15 -3.74
N GLU A 427 -2.48 -0.88 -3.53
CA GLU A 427 -3.22 -0.42 -2.36
C GLU A 427 -4.74 -0.50 -2.59
N LEU A 428 -5.18 -0.67 -3.84
CA LEU A 428 -6.59 -0.65 -4.23
C LEU A 428 -7.23 -2.04 -4.36
N VAL A 429 -6.50 -3.01 -4.90
CA VAL A 429 -6.99 -4.35 -5.20
C VAL A 429 -5.99 -5.45 -4.86
N THR A 430 -6.49 -6.65 -4.62
CA THR A 430 -5.72 -7.89 -4.69
C THR A 430 -6.18 -8.71 -5.90
N ALA A 431 -5.29 -9.53 -6.44
CA ALA A 431 -5.60 -10.44 -7.53
C ALA A 431 -5.46 -11.89 -7.06
N SER A 432 -6.29 -12.77 -7.61
CA SER A 432 -6.18 -14.22 -7.43
C SER A 432 -6.68 -14.96 -8.67
N VAL A 433 -6.31 -16.22 -8.79
CA VAL A 433 -6.76 -17.11 -9.87
C VAL A 433 -7.43 -18.34 -9.27
N THR A 434 -8.29 -18.99 -10.06
CA THR A 434 -8.92 -20.24 -9.61
C THR A 434 -7.83 -21.29 -9.38
N ALA A 435 -7.87 -22.01 -8.25
CA ALA A 435 -6.89 -23.05 -7.95
C ALA A 435 -6.77 -24.06 -9.11
N GLY A 436 -5.54 -24.31 -9.57
CA GLY A 436 -5.25 -25.18 -10.71
C GLY A 436 -5.22 -24.49 -12.08
N THR A 437 -5.47 -23.18 -12.16
CA THR A 437 -5.25 -22.39 -13.39
C THR A 437 -3.84 -21.78 -13.40
N THR A 438 -3.15 -21.83 -14.55
CA THR A 438 -1.74 -21.41 -14.68
C THR A 438 -1.57 -20.00 -15.27
N LEU A 439 -2.67 -19.32 -15.66
CA LEU A 439 -2.65 -18.07 -16.44
C LEU A 439 -1.78 -18.14 -17.69
N ALA A 440 -1.56 -19.35 -18.22
CA ALA A 440 -0.52 -19.56 -19.21
C ALA A 440 -1.00 -19.23 -20.64
N GLY A 441 -2.31 -19.00 -20.87
CA GLY A 441 -2.95 -18.67 -22.15
C GLY A 441 -2.74 -19.73 -23.25
N GLY A 442 -3.75 -20.16 -23.99
CA GLY A 442 -3.51 -21.11 -25.09
C GLY A 442 -2.47 -20.59 -26.11
N SER A 443 -1.72 -21.48 -26.74
CA SER A 443 -0.74 -21.15 -27.78
C SER A 443 -1.30 -21.24 -29.18
N ASP A 444 -2.57 -21.54 -29.32
CA ASP A 444 -3.30 -21.42 -30.57
C ASP A 444 -4.15 -20.13 -30.56
N ASP A 445 -4.41 -19.59 -31.75
CA ASP A 445 -5.24 -18.40 -31.96
C ASP A 445 -6.71 -18.63 -31.52
N ALA A 446 -7.03 -19.75 -30.87
CA ALA A 446 -8.33 -20.09 -30.30
C ALA A 446 -8.29 -20.30 -28.78
N GLY A 447 -7.11 -20.49 -28.17
CA GLY A 447 -6.94 -20.72 -26.74
C GLY A 447 -6.27 -19.58 -25.99
N PHE A 448 -5.58 -18.64 -26.66
CA PHE A 448 -4.95 -17.47 -26.04
C PHE A 448 -5.95 -16.43 -25.49
N TRP A 449 -7.24 -16.73 -25.52
CA TRP A 449 -8.27 -15.74 -25.22
C TRP A 449 -8.56 -15.71 -23.74
N PHE A 450 -9.13 -14.59 -23.32
CA PHE A 450 -9.84 -14.41 -22.07
C PHE A 450 -11.35 -14.12 -22.44
N ALA A 451 -12.42 -14.68 -21.82
CA ALA A 451 -13.79 -14.89 -22.39
C ALA A 451 -14.77 -13.87 -21.88
N GLY A 452 -15.28 -13.02 -22.81
CA GLY A 452 -16.60 -12.29 -22.92
C GLY A 452 -16.70 -10.75 -22.56
N GLY A 453 -17.89 -10.19 -22.30
CA GLY A 453 -18.22 -8.98 -21.48
C GLY A 453 -17.31 -7.73 -21.41
N ASP A 454 -17.59 -6.77 -22.31
CA ASP A 454 -17.46 -5.29 -22.26
C ASP A 454 -16.28 -4.72 -21.44
N ALA A 455 -15.05 -4.75 -21.97
CA ALA A 455 -14.35 -3.68 -22.71
C ALA A 455 -14.17 -2.34 -21.93
N GLY A 456 -12.90 -1.94 -21.71
CA GLY A 456 -12.60 -0.79 -20.85
C GLY A 456 -12.24 -1.12 -19.40
N TRP A 457 -12.23 -0.06 -18.60
CA TRP A 457 -12.13 -0.14 -17.15
C TRP A 457 -13.33 -0.89 -16.59
N THR A 458 -13.09 -2.04 -15.95
CA THR A 458 -14.17 -2.85 -15.37
C THR A 458 -14.35 -2.50 -13.91
N SER A 459 -15.54 -2.03 -13.53
CA SER A 459 -15.87 -1.80 -12.13
C SER A 459 -15.94 -3.11 -11.35
N LEU A 460 -15.48 -3.08 -10.10
CA LEU A 460 -15.70 -4.17 -9.15
C LEU A 460 -17.20 -4.34 -8.86
N GLY A 461 -17.58 -5.53 -8.41
CA GLY A 461 -18.98 -5.88 -8.16
C GLY A 461 -19.65 -5.06 -7.05
N ALA A 462 -20.98 -5.04 -7.07
CA ALA A 462 -21.81 -4.45 -6.01
C ALA A 462 -21.85 -5.30 -4.72
N ASP A 463 -21.05 -6.38 -4.67
CA ASP A 463 -20.93 -7.32 -3.56
C ASP A 463 -20.01 -6.82 -2.44
N GLY A 464 -19.33 -5.68 -2.60
CA GLY A 464 -18.58 -5.04 -1.52
C GLY A 464 -19.49 -4.29 -0.56
N LEU A 465 -19.62 -4.78 0.68
CA LEU A 465 -20.50 -4.21 1.70
C LEU A 465 -19.71 -3.88 2.97
N ASP A 466 -20.07 -2.78 3.63
CA ASP A 466 -19.45 -2.38 4.90
C ASP A 466 -19.98 -3.19 6.10
N GLY A 467 -21.19 -3.73 5.99
CA GLY A 467 -21.82 -4.51 7.07
C GLY A 467 -22.10 -3.70 8.34
N PHE A 468 -22.24 -2.36 8.26
CA PHE A 468 -22.42 -1.48 9.42
C PHE A 468 -23.62 -1.85 10.31
N ASP A 469 -24.69 -2.36 9.70
CA ASP A 469 -25.90 -2.78 10.42
C ASP A 469 -25.65 -4.00 11.32
N GLU A 470 -24.61 -4.79 11.04
CA GLU A 470 -24.24 -6.02 11.78
C GLU A 470 -23.05 -5.83 12.73
N LEU A 471 -22.52 -4.61 12.83
CA LEU A 471 -21.40 -4.29 13.71
C LEU A 471 -21.74 -4.56 15.18
N LYS A 472 -20.85 -5.24 15.90
CA LYS A 472 -21.00 -5.64 17.29
C LYS A 472 -19.94 -5.00 18.18
N VAL A 473 -20.26 -4.92 19.48
CA VAL A 473 -19.33 -4.49 20.53
C VAL A 473 -18.06 -5.35 20.55
N SER A 474 -18.19 -6.66 20.31
CA SER A 474 -17.07 -7.59 20.22
C SER A 474 -16.07 -7.24 19.13
N ASP A 475 -16.47 -6.57 18.05
CA ASP A 475 -15.57 -6.22 16.94
C ASP A 475 -14.57 -5.12 17.37
N PHE A 476 -14.94 -4.30 18.37
CA PHE A 476 -14.07 -3.29 18.95
C PHE A 476 -13.11 -3.87 19.99
N VAL A 477 -13.57 -4.84 20.79
CA VAL A 477 -12.69 -5.60 21.71
C VAL A 477 -11.66 -6.38 20.88
N GLY A 478 -12.15 -7.11 19.89
CA GLY A 478 -11.37 -7.93 19.00
C GLY A 478 -10.76 -9.16 19.67
N GLY A 479 -9.89 -9.83 18.93
CA GLY A 479 -9.19 -11.04 19.33
C GLY A 479 -8.42 -11.61 18.16
N GLU A 480 -7.76 -12.75 18.37
CA GLU A 480 -7.16 -13.50 17.27
C GLU A 480 -8.28 -14.07 16.39
N ASP A 481 -8.29 -13.66 15.12
CA ASP A 481 -9.18 -14.20 14.12
C ASP A 481 -8.73 -15.63 13.78
N PRO A 482 -9.57 -16.66 13.94
CA PRO A 482 -9.17 -18.05 13.76
C PRO A 482 -8.90 -18.45 12.31
N GLU A 483 -9.40 -17.70 11.32
CA GLU A 483 -9.17 -17.98 9.90
C GLU A 483 -7.84 -17.36 9.43
N THR A 484 -7.52 -16.17 9.90
CA THR A 484 -6.33 -15.43 9.47
C THR A 484 -5.15 -15.55 10.44
N GLY A 485 -5.39 -15.91 11.70
CA GLY A 485 -4.42 -15.89 12.79
C GLY A 485 -4.02 -14.47 13.23
N LEU A 486 -4.76 -13.44 12.79
CA LEU A 486 -4.40 -12.05 12.99
C LEU A 486 -5.29 -11.37 14.03
N THR A 487 -4.71 -10.51 14.84
CA THR A 487 -5.42 -9.84 15.93
C THR A 487 -6.22 -8.64 15.43
N THR A 488 -7.44 -8.47 15.97
CA THR A 488 -8.38 -7.40 15.65
C THR A 488 -8.69 -6.52 16.87
N GLY A 489 -9.40 -5.40 16.67
CA GLY A 489 -9.89 -4.53 17.76
C GLY A 489 -8.79 -3.98 18.68
N ILE A 490 -9.13 -3.81 19.96
CA ILE A 490 -8.23 -3.38 21.04
C ILE A 490 -7.07 -4.36 21.20
N ALA A 491 -7.32 -5.67 21.11
CA ALA A 491 -6.27 -6.69 21.24
C ALA A 491 -5.10 -6.48 20.25
N ALA A 492 -5.34 -5.90 19.07
CA ALA A 492 -4.28 -5.64 18.10
C ALA A 492 -3.27 -4.55 18.56
N LEU A 493 -3.65 -3.67 19.48
CA LEU A 493 -2.76 -2.63 20.01
C LEU A 493 -1.59 -3.22 20.83
N GLU A 494 -1.73 -4.45 21.35
CA GLU A 494 -0.68 -5.15 22.10
C GLU A 494 0.54 -5.46 21.23
N SER A 495 0.37 -5.49 19.91
CA SER A 495 1.47 -5.78 18.97
C SER A 495 2.44 -4.62 18.74
N ILE A 496 2.18 -3.47 19.37
CA ILE A 496 2.96 -2.22 19.28
C ILE A 496 3.24 -1.69 20.69
N ASP A 497 4.49 -1.82 21.11
CA ASP A 497 4.94 -1.40 22.45
C ASP A 497 5.05 0.14 22.57
N GLU A 498 5.33 0.84 21.47
CA GLU A 498 5.48 2.31 21.46
C GLU A 498 4.19 3.09 21.82
N ILE A 499 3.03 2.44 21.95
CA ILE A 499 1.76 3.11 22.23
C ILE A 499 1.69 3.50 23.71
N ALA A 500 1.73 4.81 24.00
CA ALA A 500 1.60 5.33 25.36
C ALA A 500 0.19 5.83 25.73
N ILE A 501 -0.65 6.10 24.72
CA ILE A 501 -2.00 6.64 24.90
C ILE A 501 -2.99 5.80 24.08
N CYS A 502 -4.01 5.23 24.72
CA CYS A 502 -5.00 4.40 24.05
C CYS A 502 -6.40 5.03 24.09
N ALA A 503 -7.15 4.95 22.99
CA ALA A 503 -8.54 5.39 22.95
C ALA A 503 -9.39 4.58 21.95
N VAL A 504 -10.68 4.45 22.23
CA VAL A 504 -11.70 3.98 21.27
C VAL A 504 -12.78 5.06 21.14
N PRO A 505 -12.49 6.16 20.42
CA PRO A 505 -13.33 7.35 20.47
C PRO A 505 -14.77 7.10 20.03
N GLY A 506 -15.72 7.54 20.86
CA GLY A 506 -17.15 7.50 20.54
C GLY A 506 -17.81 6.16 20.84
N ILE A 507 -17.10 5.21 21.45
CA ILE A 507 -17.68 3.95 21.92
C ILE A 507 -17.79 4.01 23.45
N TRP A 508 -19.00 4.24 23.95
CA TRP A 508 -19.27 4.33 25.39
C TRP A 508 -19.69 2.99 26.01
N SER A 509 -19.65 1.91 25.23
CA SER A 509 -19.85 0.54 25.71
C SER A 509 -19.00 0.24 26.93
N GLY A 510 -19.65 -0.21 28.01
CA GLY A 510 -18.96 -0.64 29.23
C GLY A 510 -17.97 -1.76 28.96
N THR A 511 -18.35 -2.72 28.11
CA THR A 511 -17.47 -3.83 27.69
C THR A 511 -16.21 -3.32 26.99
N VAL A 512 -16.32 -2.37 26.06
CA VAL A 512 -15.17 -1.81 25.33
C VAL A 512 -14.28 -0.97 26.24
N GLN A 513 -14.87 -0.15 27.12
CA GLN A 513 -14.08 0.64 28.07
C GLN A 513 -13.33 -0.24 29.06
N GLN A 514 -13.95 -1.30 29.58
CA GLN A 514 -13.26 -2.24 30.47
C GLN A 514 -12.18 -3.04 29.74
N SER A 515 -12.39 -3.43 28.48
CA SER A 515 -11.34 -4.09 27.69
C SER A 515 -10.13 -3.18 27.47
N LEU A 516 -10.35 -1.90 27.14
CA LEU A 516 -9.27 -0.92 26.99
C LEU A 516 -8.52 -0.67 28.31
N ILE A 517 -9.26 -0.56 29.42
CA ILE A 517 -8.69 -0.43 30.76
C ILE A 517 -7.85 -1.66 31.10
N GLY A 518 -8.41 -2.86 30.94
CA GLY A 518 -7.75 -4.12 31.26
C GLY A 518 -6.41 -4.26 30.55
N GLN A 519 -6.35 -3.98 29.24
CA GLN A 519 -5.10 -3.98 28.50
C GLN A 519 -4.07 -2.99 29.07
N CYS A 520 -4.49 -1.79 29.47
CA CYS A 520 -3.59 -0.82 30.10
C CYS A 520 -3.11 -1.27 31.49
N GLU A 521 -3.93 -2.01 32.24
CA GLU A 521 -3.57 -2.57 33.54
C GLU A 521 -2.63 -3.78 33.44
N ASP A 522 -2.80 -4.57 32.38
CA ASP A 522 -1.99 -5.76 32.10
C ASP A 522 -0.60 -5.37 31.58
N LEU A 523 -0.53 -4.50 30.58
CA LEU A 523 0.74 -4.09 29.94
C LEU A 523 1.48 -3.00 30.70
N LYS A 524 0.77 -2.09 31.40
CA LYS A 524 1.31 -1.03 32.28
C LYS A 524 2.20 0.03 31.62
N ASP A 525 2.45 -0.08 30.33
CA ASP A 525 3.21 0.84 29.45
C ASP A 525 2.33 1.95 28.82
N ARG A 526 1.01 1.85 28.98
CA ARG A 526 0.03 2.69 28.27
C ARG A 526 -1.11 3.21 29.15
N PHE A 527 -1.80 4.24 28.68
CA PHE A 527 -2.86 4.93 29.44
C PHE A 527 -4.12 5.16 28.61
N ALA A 528 -5.29 4.79 29.13
CA ALA A 528 -6.57 4.92 28.46
C ALA A 528 -7.21 6.31 28.62
N VAL A 529 -7.66 6.89 27.50
CA VAL A 529 -8.48 8.10 27.47
C VAL A 529 -9.90 7.72 27.08
N LEU A 530 -10.84 7.92 28.00
CA LEU A 530 -12.24 7.51 27.86
C LEU A 530 -13.15 8.71 27.62
N ASP A 531 -14.18 8.48 26.80
CA ASP A 531 -15.32 9.38 26.66
C ASP A 531 -16.62 8.68 27.09
N PRO A 532 -17.51 9.39 27.79
CA PRO A 532 -18.81 8.84 28.15
C PRO A 532 -19.80 8.98 27.00
N ARG A 533 -21.02 8.48 27.17
CA ARG A 533 -22.14 8.78 26.26
C ARG A 533 -22.39 10.31 26.16
N ASP A 534 -22.72 10.78 24.96
CA ASP A 534 -23.11 12.18 24.73
C ASP A 534 -24.43 12.52 25.47
N GLY A 535 -24.62 13.81 25.79
CA GLY A 535 -25.88 14.31 26.34
C GLY A 535 -26.22 13.88 27.77
N LEU A 536 -25.33 13.20 28.50
CA LEU A 536 -25.56 12.83 29.90
C LEU A 536 -25.74 14.07 30.78
N THR A 537 -26.61 13.96 31.79
CA THR A 537 -26.73 14.94 32.88
C THR A 537 -25.54 14.80 33.84
N VAL A 538 -25.37 15.76 34.75
CA VAL A 538 -24.31 15.72 35.78
C VAL A 538 -24.40 14.47 36.65
N ASP A 539 -25.61 14.01 36.99
CA ASP A 539 -25.78 12.77 37.74
C ASP A 539 -25.59 11.54 36.83
N GLY A 540 -26.08 11.60 35.58
CA GLY A 540 -25.88 10.52 34.62
C GLY A 540 -24.40 10.21 34.34
N ILE A 541 -23.53 11.22 34.21
CA ILE A 541 -22.08 10.99 34.04
C ILE A 541 -21.41 10.45 35.32
N ARG A 542 -21.93 10.80 36.49
CA ARG A 542 -21.42 10.26 37.76
C ARG A 542 -21.74 8.78 37.90
N ASP A 543 -22.95 8.40 37.49
CA ASP A 543 -23.40 7.01 37.46
C ASP A 543 -22.64 6.23 36.39
N PHE A 544 -22.46 6.80 35.20
CA PHE A 544 -21.65 6.22 34.13
C PHE A 544 -20.20 5.95 34.56
N ARG A 545 -19.58 6.88 35.31
CA ARG A 545 -18.21 6.71 35.81
C ARG A 545 -18.10 5.71 36.97
N ALA A 546 -19.17 5.47 37.72
CA ALA A 546 -19.12 4.72 38.98
C ALA A 546 -18.48 3.31 38.88
N PRO A 547 -18.69 2.53 37.80
CA PRO A 547 -18.13 1.18 37.66
C PRO A 547 -16.61 1.09 37.49
N TYR A 548 -15.93 2.19 37.18
CA TYR A 548 -14.50 2.19 36.85
C TYR A 548 -13.66 2.68 38.04
N ASP A 549 -12.70 1.89 38.52
CA ASP A 549 -11.72 2.34 39.53
C ASP A 549 -10.32 1.88 39.13
N THR A 550 -9.59 2.74 38.43
CA THR A 550 -8.26 2.42 37.91
C THR A 550 -7.37 3.65 37.86
N LYS A 551 -6.08 3.43 38.08
CA LYS A 551 -5.04 4.46 37.87
C LYS A 551 -4.64 4.60 36.41
N TYR A 552 -4.97 3.66 35.53
CA TYR A 552 -4.53 3.63 34.12
C TYR A 552 -5.50 4.26 33.13
N ALA A 553 -6.56 4.94 33.61
CA ALA A 553 -7.52 5.62 32.74
C ALA A 553 -7.97 6.98 33.28
N ALA A 554 -8.42 7.85 32.37
CA ALA A 554 -9.07 9.11 32.68
C ALA A 554 -10.27 9.36 31.76
N MET A 555 -11.33 9.94 32.30
CA MET A 555 -12.57 10.22 31.58
C MET A 555 -12.78 11.71 31.38
N TYR A 556 -13.21 12.11 30.18
CA TYR A 556 -13.39 13.50 29.78
C TYR A 556 -14.83 13.80 29.35
N TYR A 557 -15.42 14.87 29.90
CA TYR A 557 -16.81 15.26 29.67
C TYR A 557 -16.94 16.80 29.68
N PRO A 558 -17.79 17.43 28.86
CA PRO A 558 -18.69 16.86 27.85
C PRO A 558 -17.99 16.55 26.52
N TRP A 559 -18.78 16.13 25.53
CA TRP A 559 -18.35 16.05 24.13
C TRP A 559 -18.03 17.43 23.55
N VAL A 560 -17.24 17.43 22.48
CA VAL A 560 -16.85 18.65 21.78
C VAL A 560 -17.69 18.85 20.52
N VAL A 561 -17.78 20.09 20.07
CA VAL A 561 -18.53 20.46 18.86
C VAL A 561 -17.55 21.03 17.84
N VAL A 562 -17.51 20.41 16.66
CA VAL A 562 -16.70 20.83 15.52
C VAL A 562 -17.60 21.29 14.38
N ASN A 563 -17.05 21.99 13.38
CA ASN A 563 -17.75 22.18 12.12
C ASN A 563 -17.51 20.96 11.24
N HIS A 564 -18.59 20.29 10.82
CA HIS A 564 -18.51 19.15 9.92
C HIS A 564 -17.83 19.58 8.60
N PRO A 565 -16.77 18.92 8.14
CA PRO A 565 -15.94 19.41 7.03
C PRO A 565 -16.70 19.56 5.71
N ILE A 566 -17.71 18.71 5.48
CA ILE A 566 -18.50 18.70 4.24
C ILE A 566 -19.70 19.66 4.31
N THR A 567 -20.43 19.67 5.43
CA THR A 567 -21.70 20.41 5.53
C THR A 567 -21.51 21.80 6.15
N GLY A 568 -20.37 22.04 6.79
CA GLY A 568 -20.10 23.27 7.54
C GLY A 568 -20.93 23.43 8.82
N LEU A 569 -21.81 22.47 9.13
CA LEU A 569 -22.72 22.54 10.27
C LEU A 569 -22.05 22.07 11.57
N PRO A 570 -22.46 22.59 12.74
CA PRO A 570 -22.00 22.08 14.03
C PRO A 570 -22.30 20.59 14.19
N TYR A 571 -21.31 19.83 14.67
CA TYR A 571 -21.40 18.39 14.84
C TYR A 571 -20.73 17.94 16.14
N THR A 572 -21.41 17.13 16.95
CA THR A 572 -20.86 16.60 18.21
C THR A 572 -19.91 15.43 17.95
N VAL A 573 -18.74 15.47 18.60
CA VAL A 573 -17.65 14.49 18.44
C VAL A 573 -17.15 14.07 19.82
N PRO A 574 -16.81 12.79 20.01
CA PRO A 574 -16.19 12.32 21.24
C PRO A 574 -14.87 13.06 21.55
N PRO A 575 -14.62 13.42 22.82
CA PRO A 575 -13.44 14.18 23.20
C PRO A 575 -12.15 13.33 23.22
N ALA A 576 -12.21 11.99 23.31
CA ALA A 576 -11.01 11.19 23.54
C ALA A 576 -9.89 11.42 22.51
N GLY A 577 -10.23 11.54 21.22
CA GLY A 577 -9.25 11.86 20.17
C GLY A 577 -8.58 13.23 20.36
N HIS A 578 -9.37 14.25 20.68
CA HIS A 578 -8.86 15.61 20.96
C HIS A 578 -7.95 15.61 22.19
N ILE A 579 -8.34 14.89 23.25
CA ILE A 579 -7.60 14.84 24.50
C ILE A 579 -6.32 14.04 24.37
N ALA A 580 -6.31 12.94 23.61
CA ALA A 580 -5.07 12.24 23.26
C ALA A 580 -4.09 13.17 22.53
N GLY A 581 -4.60 14.05 21.64
CA GLY A 581 -3.78 15.08 21.01
C GLY A 581 -3.26 16.12 22.01
N VAL A 582 -4.09 16.54 22.98
CA VAL A 582 -3.67 17.45 24.07
C VAL A 582 -2.59 16.80 24.95
N TYR A 583 -2.70 15.51 25.25
CA TYR A 583 -1.66 14.76 25.98
C TYR A 583 -0.36 14.78 25.19
N ALA A 584 -0.39 14.32 23.94
CA ALA A 584 0.78 14.27 23.08
C ALA A 584 1.47 15.65 22.96
N ARG A 585 0.70 16.71 22.73
CA ARG A 585 1.22 18.07 22.67
C ARG A 585 1.82 18.54 23.99
N THR A 586 1.15 18.28 25.12
CA THR A 586 1.65 18.67 26.44
C THR A 586 2.97 17.97 26.74
N ASP A 587 3.07 16.69 26.41
CA ASP A 587 4.27 15.90 26.63
C ASP A 587 5.45 16.39 25.78
N VAL A 588 5.20 16.67 24.50
CA VAL A 588 6.24 17.21 23.60
C VAL A 588 6.68 18.61 24.01
N GLU A 589 5.75 19.49 24.40
CA GLU A 589 6.06 20.90 24.72
C GLU A 589 6.61 21.08 26.14
N ARG A 590 6.22 20.22 27.10
CA ARG A 590 6.42 20.46 28.54
C ARG A 590 6.85 19.22 29.33
N GLY A 591 6.89 18.03 28.72
CA GLY A 591 7.18 16.77 29.38
C GLY A 591 5.97 16.14 30.06
N VAL A 592 6.00 14.80 30.19
CA VAL A 592 4.89 13.97 30.73
C VAL A 592 4.50 14.32 32.17
N HIS A 593 5.43 14.89 32.95
CA HIS A 593 5.20 15.33 34.31
C HIS A 593 4.25 16.54 34.41
N LYS A 594 4.02 17.27 33.32
CA LYS A 594 3.07 18.39 33.28
C LYS A 594 1.64 17.88 33.11
N ALA A 595 0.76 18.24 34.05
CA ALA A 595 -0.68 17.97 33.92
C ALA A 595 -1.26 18.52 32.59
N PRO A 596 -1.95 17.69 31.78
CA PRO A 596 -2.62 18.11 30.54
C PRO A 596 -3.94 18.86 30.81
N ALA A 597 -3.95 19.69 31.85
CA ALA A 597 -5.04 20.57 32.24
C ALA A 597 -4.65 22.04 32.04
N ASN A 598 -5.67 22.90 32.00
CA ASN A 598 -5.59 24.29 31.56
C ASN A 598 -5.07 24.43 30.12
N ALA A 599 -5.20 23.38 29.31
CA ALA A 599 -4.83 23.35 27.91
C ALA A 599 -6.01 23.76 27.04
N ILE A 600 -5.76 24.53 25.98
CA ILE A 600 -6.78 24.90 25.00
C ILE A 600 -7.09 23.67 24.14
N VAL A 601 -8.38 23.40 23.92
CA VAL A 601 -8.84 22.41 22.94
C VAL A 601 -8.93 23.10 21.57
N ARG A 602 -8.12 22.64 20.62
CA ARG A 602 -8.06 23.12 19.24
C ARG A 602 -9.01 22.32 18.35
N GLY A 603 -9.36 22.85 17.18
CA GLY A 603 -10.18 22.12 16.19
C GLY A 603 -11.69 22.17 16.43
N ILE A 604 -12.14 22.90 17.45
CA ILE A 604 -13.55 22.95 17.87
C ILE A 604 -14.14 24.35 17.68
N ASN A 605 -15.47 24.47 17.74
CA ASN A 605 -16.17 25.73 17.58
C ASN A 605 -15.78 26.75 18.66
N LEU A 606 -15.55 28.01 18.25
CA LEU A 606 -15.04 29.05 19.16
C LEU A 606 -16.06 29.52 20.20
N ARG A 607 -17.35 29.55 19.84
CA ARG A 607 -18.44 30.03 20.71
C ARG A 607 -19.16 28.89 21.42
N ASP A 608 -19.57 27.87 20.67
CA ASP A 608 -20.34 26.72 21.17
C ASP A 608 -19.56 25.42 20.95
N GLY A 609 -18.31 25.39 21.42
CA GLY A 609 -17.36 24.29 21.19
C GLY A 609 -17.55 23.05 22.06
N LEU A 610 -18.48 23.10 23.01
CA LEU A 610 -18.77 22.03 23.95
C LEU A 610 -20.26 21.70 23.87
N ALA A 611 -20.60 20.41 23.89
CA ALA A 611 -21.98 19.97 23.77
C ALA A 611 -22.85 20.40 24.96
N THR A 612 -22.23 20.56 26.14
CA THR A 612 -22.91 20.99 27.38
C THR A 612 -22.07 22.05 28.10
N ASP A 613 -22.69 23.19 28.43
CA ASP A 613 -22.01 24.19 29.23
C ASP A 613 -21.92 23.78 30.71
N LEU A 614 -20.68 23.58 31.17
CA LEU A 614 -20.40 23.23 32.55
C LEU A 614 -20.14 24.45 33.43
N THR A 615 -21.03 24.65 34.41
CA THR A 615 -20.85 25.65 35.47
C THR A 615 -19.82 25.19 36.50
N ARG A 616 -19.37 26.12 37.35
CA ARG A 616 -18.51 25.79 38.50
C ARG A 616 -19.16 24.77 39.44
N ARG A 617 -20.47 24.91 39.69
CA ARG A 617 -21.22 23.98 40.55
C ARG A 617 -21.22 22.57 39.99
N HIS A 618 -21.38 22.41 38.67
CA HIS A 618 -21.27 21.11 38.03
C HIS A 618 -19.87 20.53 38.22
N GLN A 619 -18.82 21.33 38.00
CA GLN A 619 -17.45 20.89 38.22
C GLN A 619 -17.19 20.44 39.67
N ASP A 620 -17.72 21.16 40.67
CA ASP A 620 -17.57 20.81 42.09
C ASP A 620 -18.17 19.42 42.40
N MET A 621 -19.14 18.96 41.60
CA MET A 621 -19.74 17.62 41.70
C MET A 621 -18.95 16.55 40.91
N LEU A 622 -18.39 16.91 39.75
CA LEU A 622 -17.71 15.99 38.84
C LEU A 622 -16.26 15.68 39.27
N ASN A 623 -15.52 16.71 39.67
CA ASN A 623 -14.09 16.60 39.94
C ASN A 623 -13.74 15.64 41.09
N PRO A 624 -14.48 15.59 42.22
CA PRO A 624 -14.25 14.58 43.27
C PRO A 624 -14.42 13.14 42.80
N LYS A 625 -15.14 12.91 41.71
CA LYS A 625 -15.34 11.60 41.09
C LYS A 625 -14.31 11.30 39.99
N GLY A 626 -13.29 12.14 39.80
CA GLY A 626 -12.26 11.91 38.77
C GLY A 626 -12.75 12.13 37.33
N ILE A 627 -13.88 12.83 37.15
CA ILE A 627 -14.40 13.20 35.84
C ILE A 627 -13.79 14.54 35.44
N ASN A 628 -13.01 14.54 34.35
CA ASN A 628 -12.30 15.73 33.89
C ASN A 628 -13.20 16.60 33.02
N ALA A 629 -13.54 17.78 33.54
CA ALA A 629 -14.44 18.70 32.86
C ALA A 629 -13.74 19.43 31.70
N LEU A 630 -14.37 19.48 30.53
CA LEU A 630 -14.07 20.46 29.48
C LEU A 630 -14.96 21.68 29.72
N ARG A 631 -14.36 22.87 29.76
CA ARG A 631 -15.08 24.11 30.14
C ARG A 631 -14.71 25.27 29.26
N PHE A 632 -15.71 26.08 28.93
CA PHE A 632 -15.52 27.39 28.34
C PHE A 632 -15.24 28.43 29.42
N PHE A 633 -14.24 29.28 29.16
CA PHE A 633 -13.95 30.46 29.98
C PHE A 633 -13.91 31.71 29.10
N PRO A 634 -14.70 32.76 29.44
CA PRO A 634 -14.63 34.04 28.73
C PRO A 634 -13.19 34.57 28.66
N GLY A 635 -12.73 34.91 27.46
CA GLY A 635 -11.37 35.41 27.19
C GLY A 635 -10.25 34.35 27.20
N MET A 636 -10.52 33.13 27.67
CA MET A 636 -9.53 32.03 27.70
C MET A 636 -9.89 30.84 26.78
N GLY A 637 -11.11 30.81 26.25
CA GLY A 637 -11.61 29.79 25.31
C GLY A 637 -12.02 28.48 25.98
N ASN A 638 -12.20 27.45 25.15
CA ASN A 638 -12.50 26.09 25.59
C ASN A 638 -11.24 25.39 26.10
N ARG A 639 -11.29 24.89 27.35
CA ARG A 639 -10.13 24.30 28.02
C ARG A 639 -10.42 22.95 28.64
N VAL A 640 -9.39 22.12 28.67
CA VAL A 640 -9.32 20.95 29.54
C VAL A 640 -9.15 21.44 30.97
N TRP A 641 -10.09 21.09 31.85
CA TRP A 641 -10.17 21.66 33.19
C TRP A 641 -10.26 20.58 34.29
N GLY A 642 -9.46 19.54 34.10
CA GLY A 642 -9.20 18.44 35.04
C GLY A 642 -8.06 17.57 34.53
N ALA A 643 -7.32 16.94 35.45
CA ALA A 643 -6.26 15.97 35.14
C ALA A 643 -6.24 14.84 36.17
N ARG A 644 -7.42 14.36 36.60
CA ARG A 644 -7.57 13.25 37.53
C ARG A 644 -7.72 11.93 36.79
N THR A 645 -7.19 10.86 37.37
CA THR A 645 -7.45 9.49 36.94
C THR A 645 -8.80 9.02 37.48
N LEU A 646 -9.20 7.80 37.11
CA LEU A 646 -10.37 7.13 37.69
C LEU A 646 -10.08 6.48 39.04
N SER A 647 -8.88 6.63 39.61
CA SER A 647 -8.50 5.94 40.84
C SER A 647 -9.11 6.57 42.09
N SER A 648 -9.57 5.73 43.01
CA SER A 648 -9.91 6.10 44.38
C SER A 648 -8.67 6.32 45.27
N ASP A 649 -7.50 5.81 44.87
CA ASP A 649 -6.24 6.00 45.58
C ASP A 649 -5.72 7.43 45.39
N SER A 650 -5.52 8.12 46.51
CA SER A 650 -4.97 9.48 46.54
C SER A 650 -3.55 9.59 45.96
N ALA A 651 -2.74 8.53 46.03
CA ALA A 651 -1.39 8.52 45.46
C ALA A 651 -1.40 8.58 43.93
N TRP A 652 -2.41 7.96 43.31
CA TRP A 652 -2.57 7.88 41.85
C TRP A 652 -3.63 8.82 41.30
N ARG A 653 -4.00 9.85 42.08
CA ARG A 653 -5.08 10.78 41.73
C ARG A 653 -4.88 11.48 40.39
N TYR A 654 -3.65 11.79 40.01
CA TYR A 654 -3.36 12.67 38.86
C TYR A 654 -2.79 11.93 37.66
N VAL A 655 -3.27 12.31 36.48
CA VAL A 655 -2.86 11.76 35.18
C VAL A 655 -1.35 11.91 34.96
N ASN A 656 -0.79 13.11 35.16
CA ASN A 656 0.63 13.34 34.95
C ASN A 656 1.52 12.55 35.91
N VAL A 657 1.04 12.26 37.12
CA VAL A 657 1.78 11.43 38.07
C VAL A 657 1.80 9.99 37.58
N ARG A 658 0.65 9.39 37.23
CA ARG A 658 0.65 8.02 36.70
C ARG A 658 1.45 7.90 35.40
N ARG A 659 1.27 8.83 34.46
CA ARG A 659 2.00 8.79 33.18
C ARG A 659 3.50 9.02 33.33
N LEU A 660 3.94 9.79 34.32
CA LEU A 660 5.36 9.89 34.67
C LEU A 660 5.91 8.54 35.17
N PHE A 661 5.16 7.82 36.01
CA PHE A 661 5.60 6.49 36.46
C PHE A 661 5.64 5.48 35.31
N ILE A 662 4.66 5.49 34.40
CA ILE A 662 4.69 4.68 33.18
C ILE A 662 5.96 4.96 32.38
N PHE A 663 6.27 6.24 32.12
CA PHE A 663 7.48 6.66 31.42
C PHE A 663 8.77 6.16 32.11
N LEU A 664 8.84 6.26 33.44
CA LEU A 664 10.01 5.83 34.19
C LEU A 664 10.18 4.30 34.17
N GLU A 665 9.09 3.57 34.41
CA GLU A 665 9.07 2.10 34.41
C GLU A 665 9.54 1.57 33.05
N GLU A 666 8.94 2.06 31.95
CA GLU A 666 9.26 1.62 30.59
C GLU A 666 10.68 1.99 30.15
N SER A 667 11.11 3.23 30.41
CA SER A 667 12.48 3.65 30.04
C SER A 667 13.54 2.83 30.76
N ILE A 668 13.30 2.49 32.03
CA ILE A 668 14.23 1.67 32.81
C ILE A 668 14.21 0.23 32.29
N GLU A 669 13.05 -0.33 31.96
CA GLU A 669 12.94 -1.67 31.38
C GLU A 669 13.72 -1.78 30.06
N GLU A 670 13.48 -0.90 29.08
CA GLU A 670 14.20 -0.90 27.80
C GLU A 670 15.71 -0.66 28.00
N GLY A 671 16.06 0.31 28.84
CA GLY A 671 17.44 0.72 29.08
C GLY A 671 18.29 -0.28 29.87
N THR A 672 17.67 -1.25 30.53
CA THR A 672 18.35 -2.25 31.37
C THR A 672 18.25 -3.69 30.85
N GLN A 673 17.76 -3.90 29.62
CA GLN A 673 17.71 -5.23 28.98
C GLN A 673 19.07 -5.95 28.93
N TRP A 674 20.18 -5.20 28.84
CA TRP A 674 21.54 -5.75 28.83
C TRP A 674 21.94 -6.47 30.14
N VAL A 675 21.21 -6.26 31.24
CA VAL A 675 21.48 -6.88 32.54
C VAL A 675 21.15 -8.37 32.53
N VAL A 676 20.26 -8.81 31.64
CA VAL A 676 19.80 -10.19 31.56
C VAL A 676 20.96 -11.10 31.12
N PHE A 677 21.17 -12.19 31.86
CA PHE A 677 22.26 -13.17 31.67
C PHE A 677 23.68 -12.69 32.03
N GLU A 678 23.84 -11.50 32.60
CA GLU A 678 25.11 -11.07 33.15
C GLU A 678 25.45 -11.79 34.47
N PRO A 679 26.74 -11.93 34.84
CA PRO A 679 27.13 -12.50 36.12
C PRO A 679 26.53 -11.72 37.30
N ASN A 680 25.63 -12.36 38.05
CA ASN A 680 24.93 -11.74 39.19
C ASN A 680 25.87 -11.53 40.40
N ALA A 681 26.66 -10.45 40.36
CA ALA A 681 27.65 -10.09 41.37
C ALA A 681 27.68 -8.57 41.60
N GLU A 682 28.36 -8.15 42.68
CA GLU A 682 28.44 -6.74 43.11
C GLU A 682 28.83 -5.73 42.00
N PRO A 683 29.73 -6.04 41.03
CA PRO A 683 30.01 -5.13 39.92
C PRO A 683 28.79 -4.84 39.04
N LEU A 684 27.97 -5.85 38.73
CA LEU A 684 26.73 -5.69 37.96
C LEU A 684 25.74 -4.80 38.71
N TRP A 685 25.58 -5.03 40.02
CA TRP A 685 24.66 -4.26 40.86
C TRP A 685 25.03 -2.78 40.90
N ALA A 686 26.33 -2.48 41.05
CA ALA A 686 26.85 -1.12 41.02
C ALA A 686 26.61 -0.46 39.64
N LEU A 687 26.79 -1.20 38.56
CA LEU A 687 26.55 -0.70 37.20
C LEU A 687 25.06 -0.41 36.95
N VAL A 688 24.16 -1.30 37.37
CA VAL A 688 22.70 -1.09 37.30
C VAL A 688 22.31 0.15 38.10
N LYS A 689 22.77 0.24 39.35
CA LYS A 689 22.51 1.39 40.22
C LYS A 689 22.95 2.69 39.56
N GLN A 690 24.20 2.77 39.10
CA GLN A 690 24.75 3.96 38.45
C GLN A 690 23.97 4.34 37.19
N THR A 691 23.57 3.35 36.38
CA THR A 691 22.83 3.57 35.13
C THR A 691 21.46 4.20 35.41
N VAL A 692 20.73 3.67 36.40
CA VAL A 692 19.42 4.20 36.81
C VAL A 692 19.56 5.57 37.50
N GLU A 693 20.56 5.77 38.35
CA GLU A 693 20.82 7.07 39.00
C GLU A 693 21.10 8.17 37.97
N ASN A 694 21.91 7.89 36.93
CA ASN A 694 22.20 8.84 35.85
C ASN A 694 20.94 9.24 35.07
N PHE A 695 20.04 8.27 34.85
CA PHE A 695 18.75 8.53 34.21
C PHE A 695 17.85 9.40 35.07
N LEU A 696 17.66 9.04 36.34
CA LEU A 696 16.82 9.79 37.27
C LEU A 696 17.36 11.20 37.56
N ASP A 697 18.68 11.40 37.56
CA ASP A 697 19.29 12.73 37.62
C ASP A 697 18.89 13.59 36.40
N THR A 698 18.90 13.00 35.21
CA THR A 698 18.43 13.68 33.98
C THR A 698 16.95 14.05 34.09
N VAL A 699 16.12 13.13 34.59
CA VAL A 699 14.68 13.37 34.78
C VAL A 699 14.44 14.45 35.85
N TRP A 700 15.16 14.44 36.97
CA TRP A 700 15.09 15.46 38.01
C TRP A 700 15.49 16.84 37.48
N ARG A 701 16.60 16.94 36.75
CA ARG A 701 17.06 18.20 36.14
C ARG A 701 16.09 18.77 35.13
N SER A 702 15.24 17.94 34.51
CA SER A 702 14.14 18.40 33.65
C SER A 702 12.97 19.05 34.40
N GLY A 703 12.95 18.95 35.74
CA GLY A 703 11.89 19.45 36.61
C GLY A 703 10.74 18.46 36.85
N ALA A 704 10.90 17.20 36.43
CA ALA A 704 9.85 16.17 36.56
C ALA A 704 9.75 15.60 37.99
N LEU A 705 10.85 15.62 38.75
CA LEU A 705 10.90 15.17 40.14
C LEU A 705 11.01 16.37 41.09
N ALA A 706 10.34 16.29 42.23
CA ALA A 706 10.35 17.31 43.28
C ALA A 706 11.59 17.16 44.16
N GLY A 707 12.11 18.27 44.70
CA GLY A 707 13.27 18.26 45.59
C GLY A 707 14.32 19.27 45.15
N THR A 708 15.04 19.85 46.11
CA THR A 708 16.14 20.79 45.86
C THR A 708 17.47 20.09 45.64
N THR A 709 17.57 18.82 46.03
CA THR A 709 18.72 17.94 45.83
C THR A 709 18.28 16.59 45.25
N PRO A 710 19.16 15.83 44.58
CA PRO A 710 18.83 14.50 44.07
C PRO A 710 18.31 13.55 45.16
N ASP A 711 18.90 13.57 46.35
CA ASP A 711 18.54 12.68 47.47
C ASP A 711 17.11 12.93 48.01
N GLU A 712 16.58 14.15 47.84
CA GLU A 712 15.17 14.46 48.13
C GLU A 712 14.23 13.98 47.02
N ALA A 713 14.75 13.86 45.79
CA ALA A 713 13.97 13.61 44.58
C ALA A 713 13.85 12.12 44.24
N TYR A 714 14.91 11.34 44.46
CA TYR A 714 14.91 9.91 44.20
C TYR A 714 15.95 9.17 45.03
N PHE A 715 15.78 7.85 45.12
CA PHE A 715 16.83 6.93 45.59
C PHE A 715 16.85 5.67 44.74
N VAL A 716 18.04 5.07 44.64
CA VAL A 716 18.25 3.77 43.97
C VAL A 716 19.07 2.88 44.90
N ALA A 717 18.50 1.73 45.28
CA ALA A 717 19.16 0.73 46.10
C ALA A 717 19.25 -0.58 45.30
N CYS A 718 20.47 -1.02 45.00
CA CYS A 718 20.74 -2.29 44.32
C CYS A 718 22.00 -2.88 44.95
N ASP A 719 21.85 -3.51 46.10
CA ASP A 719 22.96 -4.08 46.88
C ASP A 719 22.44 -5.22 47.78
N ARG A 720 23.29 -5.72 48.68
CA ARG A 720 22.92 -6.82 49.59
C ARG A 720 21.75 -6.49 50.53
N THR A 721 21.38 -5.22 50.71
CA THR A 721 20.24 -4.84 51.55
C THR A 721 18.90 -5.08 50.85
N THR A 722 18.88 -5.15 49.51
CA THR A 722 17.67 -5.39 48.72
C THR A 722 17.50 -6.86 48.29
N MET A 723 18.50 -7.70 48.50
CA MET A 723 18.54 -9.09 48.03
C MET A 723 18.89 -10.08 49.15
N THR A 724 18.17 -11.19 49.22
CA THR A 724 18.51 -12.32 50.11
C THR A 724 19.46 -13.30 49.42
N GLU A 725 20.08 -14.22 50.18
CA GLU A 725 20.88 -15.32 49.59
C GLU A 725 20.03 -16.19 48.66
N SER A 726 18.74 -16.37 48.99
CA SER A 726 17.79 -17.09 48.14
C SER A 726 17.56 -16.38 46.81
N ASP A 727 17.47 -15.05 46.80
CA ASP A 727 17.33 -14.29 45.56
C ASP A 727 18.53 -14.51 44.63
N GLN A 728 19.75 -14.46 45.19
CA GLN A 728 20.98 -14.68 44.42
C GLN A 728 21.07 -16.11 43.86
N GLN A 729 20.74 -17.12 44.68
CA GLN A 729 20.74 -18.53 44.24
C GLN A 729 19.71 -18.81 43.15
N ASN A 730 18.60 -18.06 43.14
CA ASN A 730 17.57 -18.14 42.11
C ASN A 730 17.83 -17.19 40.92
N GLY A 731 19.00 -16.54 40.86
CA GLY A 731 19.37 -15.64 39.78
C GLY A 731 18.58 -14.33 39.74
N ARG A 732 17.96 -13.90 40.86
CA ARG A 732 17.22 -12.65 40.97
C ARG A 732 18.15 -11.51 41.37
N LEU A 733 18.00 -10.37 40.70
CA LEU A 733 18.59 -9.08 41.06
C LEU A 733 17.43 -8.13 41.39
N VAL A 734 17.46 -7.53 42.59
CA VAL A 734 16.38 -6.64 43.06
C VAL A 734 16.92 -5.24 43.24
N CYS A 735 16.49 -4.33 42.36
CA CYS A 735 16.76 -2.90 42.45
C CYS A 735 15.50 -2.17 42.96
N VAL A 736 15.61 -1.48 44.08
CA VAL A 736 14.52 -0.70 44.68
C VAL A 736 14.72 0.77 44.33
N ILE A 737 13.72 1.34 43.65
CA ILE A 737 13.74 2.72 43.18
C ILE A 737 12.58 3.47 43.83
N GLY A 738 12.87 4.64 44.41
CA GLY A 738 11.85 5.57 44.87
C GLY A 738 12.01 6.91 44.17
N VAL A 739 10.90 7.54 43.81
CA VAL A 739 10.89 8.87 43.16
C VAL A 739 9.80 9.75 43.77
N ALA A 740 10.08 11.05 43.87
CA ALA A 740 9.14 12.06 44.34
C ALA A 740 8.59 12.85 43.14
N PRO A 741 7.37 12.57 42.65
CA PRO A 741 6.80 13.27 41.51
C PRO A 741 6.36 14.69 41.86
N VAL A 742 6.38 15.60 40.87
CA VAL A 742 5.78 16.93 41.03
C VAL A 742 4.26 16.86 40.93
N PHE A 743 3.57 17.31 41.98
CA PHE A 743 2.11 17.39 42.00
C PHE A 743 1.59 18.71 41.40
N PRO A 744 0.48 18.69 40.64
CA PRO A 744 -0.11 19.91 40.09
C PRO A 744 -0.80 20.76 41.17
N ALA A 745 -0.68 22.09 41.05
CA ALA A 745 -1.43 23.04 41.88
C ALA A 745 -2.89 23.16 41.41
N GLU A 746 -3.76 22.26 41.87
CA GLU A 746 -5.19 22.24 41.50
C GLU A 746 -6.02 23.36 42.17
N PHE A 747 -5.67 23.74 43.40
CA PHE A 747 -6.38 24.76 44.18
C PHE A 747 -5.44 25.90 44.57
N VAL A 748 -5.79 27.14 44.18
CA VAL A 748 -5.10 28.35 44.62
C VAL A 748 -6.04 29.15 45.53
N ILE A 749 -5.68 29.30 46.80
CA ILE A 749 -6.53 29.94 47.81
C ILE A 749 -5.92 31.28 48.21
N PHE A 750 -6.53 32.38 47.76
CA PHE A 750 -6.22 33.72 48.27
C PHE A 750 -7.08 33.99 49.52
N ARG A 751 -6.45 34.17 50.68
CA ARG A 751 -7.13 34.57 51.91
C ARG A 751 -7.01 36.08 52.08
N ILE A 752 -8.10 36.80 51.82
CA ILE A 752 -8.17 38.26 51.99
C ILE A 752 -8.77 38.56 53.36
N GLN A 753 -8.02 39.27 54.20
CA GLN A 753 -8.48 39.73 55.51
C GLN A 753 -8.61 41.26 55.51
N GLN A 754 -9.68 41.76 56.14
CA GLN A 754 -9.80 43.18 56.42
C GLN A 754 -8.81 43.54 57.53
N LYS A 755 -7.84 44.41 57.22
CA LYS A 755 -6.87 44.89 58.20
C LYS A 755 -7.53 45.90 59.14
N THR A 756 -7.91 45.47 60.35
CA THR A 756 -8.23 46.38 61.47
C THR A 756 -6.95 46.89 62.12
N ARG A 757 -6.97 48.10 62.69
CA ARG A 757 -5.76 48.81 63.18
C ARG A 757 -5.06 48.10 64.35
N GLU A 758 -5.70 47.09 64.94
CA GLU A 758 -5.18 46.28 66.02
C GLU A 758 -5.14 44.80 65.61
N THR A 759 -4.05 44.15 66.03
CA THR A 759 -3.69 42.73 65.89
C THR A 759 -3.32 42.22 64.49
N GLN A 760 -2.01 42.06 64.30
CA GLN A 760 -1.40 41.11 63.37
C GLN A 760 -1.28 39.78 64.13
N PRO A 761 -1.97 38.69 63.74
CA PRO A 761 -1.60 37.36 64.20
C PRO A 761 -0.34 36.92 63.44
N ALA A 762 0.56 36.26 64.16
CA ALA A 762 1.78 35.63 63.65
C ALA A 762 1.49 34.57 62.58
#